data_AF-A0A2T3NLE5-F1
#
_entry.id   AF-A0A2T3NLE5-F1
#
_cell.length_a   1.000
_cell.length_b   1.000
_cell.length_c   1.000
_cell.angle_alpha   90.00
_cell.angle_beta   90.00
_cell.angle_gamma   90.00
#
_symmetry.space_group_name_H-M   'P 1'
#
loop_
_entity.id
_entity.type
_entity.pdbx_description
1 polymer ?
#
loop_
_entity_poly.entity_id
_entity_poly.type
_entity_poly.pdbx_seq_one_letter_code
_entity_poly.pdbx_strand_id
1 'polypeptide(L)'
;MMMNLWSKSQLRFDVIITLLISTILLGSIHSASAKSAAQTVGEGIQLIQQGQVSAAKARLSGIPEPYSGEALFLAARIAEFEHSWTQAMSLYRQYLSEDPFSVHQLEARAAFALLRAYRNDPLLADFLYLIQLRDQNAIAQMQQASSRLYATHPKQPLAIRGQILMAHSLLELALQPQKALELYLKIADATFSMQEDWYIQATFGAVFSALRANQTLVAKAQFEQLQAKLDSSWANRNSLLARSWQQRVNAMAFMLDLQSDKIAKSEPPFLWGVGARLLLDTPVGSNNKFAPIWQALTEKELSVQSVTLWITQESDWHWLRSDLLRGAHANGYIPMISYWFFGDKISPEYVEANRQRYLDEIKYKLIPLLRDLPQAYLILEPEFNKQGIETWEGWDPLMLEAIALIRKGAPQVKIGLGLGDWDQPGSTPSYASAQKSIEASDFVASMLMLSSYTERVHSAPDWSAWVRALRLGERLQQHFNKPWMLAYLSIASEPNWEAQQAIELQKLKDYLPMLRKLGLFALNWFSLTDEPNQQGWFSDAEQSFGLLTADYQAKASFNVYKQLVNNNSEPNTPPQILNFKVGKIPAPVLTPLTIKADFSHWAAWQIVIMQDEKAWISQGVGDSLQLNWHGQMLPEWAHSGPVTISLSLNGQLITQSQASWDGTLSSTSIINESMTLSTWQIWQREPPEKLNPLMLGKEVLGKETLGKKALGKETSGAFEIVLTNTSPEQVSSLYVGLIDSEGYLQTLSSSGYTYSQRNNIAINIPLSEFKYSWVKYENGLPIWRENPTGTISIVLQNSAQTPINFEVSKVHTLLP
;
A
#
# COMPACT_ATOMS: atom_id res chain seq x y z
N MET A 1 -32.00 -65.83 9.59
CA MET A 1 -32.18 -64.52 10.24
C MET A 1 -30.86 -63.76 10.22
N MET A 2 -30.41 -63.32 9.03
CA MET A 2 -29.25 -62.43 8.79
C MET A 2 -29.24 -62.01 7.32
N MET A 3 -30.32 -61.38 6.87
CA MET A 3 -30.45 -60.82 5.52
C MET A 3 -31.59 -59.80 5.59
N ASN A 4 -31.33 -58.61 6.16
CA ASN A 4 -32.23 -57.45 6.00
C ASN A 4 -31.68 -56.09 6.47
N LEU A 5 -30.35 -55.92 6.60
CA LEU A 5 -29.75 -54.66 7.10
C LEU A 5 -28.89 -53.90 6.08
N TRP A 6 -28.74 -54.40 4.85
CA TRP A 6 -27.89 -53.74 3.84
C TRP A 6 -28.65 -52.88 2.80
N SER A 7 -29.98 -52.98 2.65
CA SER A 7 -30.71 -52.17 1.65
C SER A 7 -31.16 -50.78 2.15
N LYS A 8 -31.07 -50.51 3.46
CA LYS A 8 -31.50 -49.22 4.04
C LYS A 8 -30.39 -48.17 4.20
N SER A 9 -29.11 -48.56 4.10
CA SER A 9 -27.99 -47.60 4.18
C SER A 9 -27.68 -46.95 2.82
N GLN A 10 -27.80 -47.69 1.71
CA GLN A 10 -27.55 -47.18 0.36
C GLN A 10 -28.58 -46.12 -0.07
N LEU A 11 -29.86 -46.33 0.23
CA LEU A 11 -30.93 -45.35 -0.04
C LEU A 11 -30.80 -44.04 0.76
N ARG A 12 -30.12 -44.06 1.92
CA ARG A 12 -29.85 -42.84 2.70
C ARG A 12 -28.62 -42.09 2.21
N PHE A 13 -27.65 -42.79 1.62
CA PHE A 13 -26.44 -42.18 1.08
C PHE A 13 -26.73 -41.43 -0.24
N ASP A 14 -27.53 -42.02 -1.13
CA ASP A 14 -27.89 -41.40 -2.41
C ASP A 14 -28.82 -40.18 -2.25
N VAL A 15 -29.71 -40.18 -1.26
CA VAL A 15 -30.58 -39.02 -0.96
C VAL A 15 -29.78 -37.86 -0.36
N ILE A 16 -28.78 -38.15 0.49
CA ILE A 16 -27.90 -37.12 1.08
C ILE A 16 -26.97 -36.52 0.01
N ILE A 17 -26.41 -37.35 -0.88
CA ILE A 17 -25.57 -36.88 -1.99
C ILE A 17 -26.40 -36.05 -2.99
N THR A 18 -27.62 -36.48 -3.32
CA THR A 18 -28.49 -35.74 -4.23
C THR A 18 -28.94 -34.41 -3.61
N LEU A 19 -29.25 -34.37 -2.31
CA LEU A 19 -29.52 -33.13 -1.59
C LEU A 19 -28.29 -32.21 -1.58
N LEU A 20 -27.09 -32.71 -1.24
CA LEU A 20 -25.86 -31.93 -1.24
C LEU A 20 -25.52 -31.36 -2.62
N ILE A 21 -25.62 -32.18 -3.67
CA ILE A 21 -25.38 -31.75 -5.05
C ILE A 21 -26.43 -30.72 -5.48
N SER A 22 -27.69 -30.86 -5.04
CA SER A 22 -28.75 -29.89 -5.31
C SER A 22 -28.52 -28.57 -4.57
N THR A 23 -28.06 -28.57 -3.30
CA THR A 23 -27.71 -27.33 -2.58
C THR A 23 -26.46 -26.66 -3.16
N ILE A 24 -25.49 -27.42 -3.67
CA ILE A 24 -24.28 -26.89 -4.32
C ILE A 24 -24.62 -26.31 -5.71
N LEU A 25 -25.46 -26.98 -6.50
CA LEU A 25 -25.92 -26.48 -7.80
C LEU A 25 -26.87 -25.29 -7.67
N LEU A 26 -27.78 -25.31 -6.68
CA LEU A 26 -28.65 -24.16 -6.41
C LEU A 26 -27.83 -22.99 -5.83
N GLY A 27 -26.87 -23.23 -4.93
CA GLY A 27 -26.01 -22.19 -4.38
C GLY A 27 -25.12 -21.50 -5.42
N SER A 28 -24.63 -22.23 -6.42
CA SER A 28 -23.81 -21.67 -7.51
C SER A 28 -24.63 -20.90 -8.56
N ILE A 29 -25.88 -21.30 -8.81
CA ILE A 29 -26.79 -20.53 -9.70
C ILE A 29 -27.27 -19.25 -9.02
N HIS A 30 -27.55 -19.29 -7.71
CA HIS A 30 -27.97 -18.09 -6.96
C HIS A 30 -26.83 -17.09 -6.78
N SER A 31 -25.58 -17.54 -6.60
CA SER A 31 -24.43 -16.64 -6.46
C SER A 31 -24.06 -15.93 -7.77
N ALA A 32 -24.18 -16.59 -8.92
CA ALA A 32 -23.94 -15.97 -10.22
C ALA A 32 -25.00 -14.91 -10.57
N SER A 33 -26.28 -15.20 -10.32
CA SER A 33 -27.37 -14.26 -10.52
C SER A 33 -27.26 -13.03 -9.61
N ALA A 34 -26.97 -13.24 -8.32
CA ALA A 34 -26.78 -12.14 -7.36
C ALA A 34 -25.60 -11.23 -7.72
N LYS A 35 -24.46 -11.81 -8.17
CA LYS A 35 -23.32 -11.02 -8.68
C LYS A 35 -23.71 -10.18 -9.89
N SER A 36 -24.51 -10.72 -10.81
CA SER A 36 -24.93 -9.98 -12.01
C SER A 36 -25.84 -8.79 -11.70
N ALA A 37 -26.73 -8.92 -10.70
CA ALA A 37 -27.62 -7.83 -10.28
C ALA A 37 -26.84 -6.70 -9.57
N ALA A 38 -25.94 -7.04 -8.64
CA ALA A 38 -25.10 -6.06 -7.95
C ALA A 38 -24.21 -5.28 -8.92
N GLN A 39 -23.60 -5.97 -9.89
CA GLN A 39 -22.83 -5.34 -10.95
C GLN A 39 -23.70 -4.40 -11.81
N THR A 40 -24.89 -4.84 -12.22
CA THR A 40 -25.82 -4.02 -13.01
C THR A 40 -26.22 -2.75 -12.27
N VAL A 41 -26.46 -2.83 -10.96
CA VAL A 41 -26.77 -1.66 -10.13
C VAL A 41 -25.56 -0.74 -10.00
N GLY A 42 -24.36 -1.27 -9.76
CA GLY A 42 -23.12 -0.49 -9.72
C GLY A 42 -22.88 0.27 -11.02
N GLU A 43 -23.00 -0.40 -12.18
CA GLU A 43 -22.96 0.24 -13.50
C GLU A 43 -24.01 1.35 -13.62
N GLY A 44 -25.24 1.11 -13.13
CA GLY A 44 -26.28 2.13 -13.07
C GLY A 44 -25.90 3.36 -12.25
N ILE A 45 -25.24 3.17 -11.10
CA ILE A 45 -24.75 4.24 -10.23
C ILE A 45 -23.65 5.05 -10.92
N GLN A 46 -22.70 4.41 -11.61
CA GLN A 46 -21.71 5.12 -12.41
C GLN A 46 -22.37 5.97 -13.50
N LEU A 47 -23.32 5.39 -14.24
CA LEU A 47 -24.01 6.06 -15.35
C LEU A 47 -24.77 7.30 -14.87
N ILE A 48 -25.48 7.23 -13.73
CA ILE A 48 -26.20 8.39 -13.20
C ILE A 48 -25.23 9.50 -12.76
N GLN A 49 -24.07 9.15 -12.21
CA GLN A 49 -23.03 10.11 -11.85
C GLN A 49 -22.36 10.76 -13.07
N GLN A 50 -22.30 10.04 -14.20
CA GLN A 50 -21.89 10.58 -15.49
C GLN A 50 -22.98 11.46 -16.15
N GLY A 51 -24.14 11.62 -15.52
CA GLY A 51 -25.29 12.34 -16.07
C GLY A 51 -26.09 11.56 -17.12
N GLN A 52 -25.86 10.26 -17.27
CA GLN A 52 -26.51 9.39 -18.26
C GLN A 52 -27.79 8.77 -17.71
N VAL A 53 -28.77 9.62 -17.35
CA VAL A 53 -30.02 9.21 -16.65
C VAL A 53 -30.78 8.11 -17.39
N SER A 54 -30.90 8.20 -18.72
CA SER A 54 -31.61 7.20 -19.53
C SER A 54 -30.94 5.82 -19.49
N ALA A 55 -29.61 5.77 -19.52
CA ALA A 55 -28.87 4.51 -19.43
C ALA A 55 -28.93 3.93 -18.02
N ALA A 56 -28.82 4.76 -16.98
CA ALA A 56 -29.00 4.35 -15.59
C ALA A 56 -30.40 3.74 -15.34
N LYS A 57 -31.45 4.34 -15.91
CA LYS A 57 -32.81 3.81 -15.89
C LYS A 57 -32.93 2.45 -16.57
N ALA A 58 -32.29 2.27 -17.71
CA ALA A 58 -32.28 0.98 -18.40
C ALA A 58 -31.66 -0.11 -17.51
N ARG A 59 -30.57 0.20 -16.80
CA ARG A 59 -29.98 -0.72 -15.80
C ARG A 59 -30.94 -1.02 -14.65
N LEU A 60 -31.59 -0.01 -14.07
CA LEU A 60 -32.55 -0.20 -12.99
C LEU A 60 -33.78 -1.01 -13.42
N SER A 61 -34.25 -0.85 -14.67
CA SER A 61 -35.43 -1.58 -15.18
C SER A 61 -35.27 -3.09 -15.26
N GLY A 62 -34.02 -3.57 -15.26
CA GLY A 62 -33.69 -5.00 -15.18
C GLY A 62 -33.75 -5.56 -13.74
N ILE A 63 -33.93 -4.71 -12.72
CA ILE A 63 -34.00 -5.09 -11.32
C ILE A 63 -35.47 -5.21 -10.88
N PRO A 64 -35.92 -6.34 -10.33
CA PRO A 64 -37.30 -6.51 -9.87
C PRO A 64 -37.67 -5.55 -8.73
N GLU A 65 -38.90 -5.04 -8.76
CA GLU A 65 -39.49 -4.30 -7.65
C GLU A 65 -40.09 -5.25 -6.58
N PRO A 66 -40.14 -4.85 -5.29
CA PRO A 66 -39.63 -3.58 -4.73
C PRO A 66 -38.09 -3.55 -4.67
N TYR A 67 -37.50 -2.39 -4.97
CA TYR A 67 -36.05 -2.21 -4.85
C TYR A 67 -35.60 -2.30 -3.38
N SER A 68 -34.38 -2.81 -3.18
CA SER A 68 -33.66 -2.84 -1.89
C SER A 68 -32.18 -2.53 -2.07
N GLY A 69 -31.49 -2.15 -0.99
CA GLY A 69 -30.06 -1.86 -0.98
C GLY A 69 -29.65 -0.82 -2.03
N GLU A 70 -28.57 -1.08 -2.75
CA GLU A 70 -28.03 -0.17 -3.78
C GLU A 70 -29.02 0.18 -4.90
N ALA A 71 -30.00 -0.69 -5.18
CA ALA A 71 -31.02 -0.40 -6.18
C ALA A 71 -31.96 0.73 -5.73
N LEU A 72 -32.24 0.85 -4.42
CA LEU A 72 -32.98 2.00 -3.87
C LEU A 72 -32.18 3.29 -4.01
N PHE A 73 -30.87 3.23 -3.75
CA PHE A 73 -29.99 4.38 -3.93
C PHE A 73 -30.00 4.85 -5.39
N LEU A 74 -29.80 3.93 -6.35
CA LEU A 74 -29.89 4.23 -7.77
C LEU A 74 -31.25 4.83 -8.17
N ALA A 75 -32.35 4.25 -7.71
CA ALA A 75 -33.69 4.77 -7.94
C ALA A 75 -33.87 6.18 -7.37
N ALA A 76 -33.33 6.46 -6.18
CA ALA A 76 -33.37 7.78 -5.56
C ALA A 76 -32.58 8.82 -6.37
N ARG A 77 -31.38 8.46 -6.85
CA ARG A 77 -30.56 9.32 -7.74
C ARG A 77 -31.31 9.62 -9.03
N ILE A 78 -31.89 8.62 -9.68
CA ILE A 78 -32.70 8.81 -10.89
C ILE A 78 -33.85 9.79 -10.63
N ALA A 79 -34.63 9.58 -9.56
CA ALA A 79 -35.74 10.47 -9.22
C ALA A 79 -35.28 11.91 -8.91
N GLU A 80 -34.09 12.08 -8.31
CA GLU A 80 -33.48 13.40 -8.10
C GLU A 80 -33.13 14.09 -9.42
N PHE A 81 -32.45 13.39 -10.34
CA PHE A 81 -32.11 13.94 -11.66
C PHE A 81 -33.36 14.30 -12.49
N GLU A 82 -34.49 13.62 -12.25
CA GLU A 82 -35.77 13.93 -12.89
C GLU A 82 -36.61 14.99 -12.18
N HIS A 83 -36.06 15.59 -11.13
CA HIS A 83 -36.72 16.61 -10.33
C HIS A 83 -37.99 16.11 -9.59
N SER A 84 -38.11 14.81 -9.39
CA SER A 84 -39.17 14.16 -8.61
C SER A 84 -38.83 14.18 -7.11
N TRP A 85 -38.69 15.38 -6.53
CA TRP A 85 -38.11 15.59 -5.20
C TRP A 85 -38.75 14.79 -4.07
N THR A 86 -40.07 14.68 -4.06
CA THR A 86 -40.81 13.91 -3.05
C THR A 86 -40.51 12.42 -3.16
N GLN A 87 -40.43 11.90 -4.39
CA GLN A 87 -40.08 10.50 -4.64
C GLN A 87 -38.62 10.22 -4.27
N ALA A 88 -37.68 11.06 -4.72
CA ALA A 88 -36.26 10.95 -4.37
C ALA A 88 -36.05 10.93 -2.86
N MET A 89 -36.68 11.88 -2.14
CA MET A 89 -36.61 11.95 -0.68
C MET A 89 -37.18 10.69 0.00
N SER A 90 -38.28 10.13 -0.53
CA SER A 90 -38.87 8.89 -0.01
C SER A 90 -37.93 7.69 -0.21
N LEU A 91 -37.34 7.56 -1.40
CA LEU A 91 -36.42 6.47 -1.73
C LEU A 91 -35.13 6.54 -0.92
N TYR A 92 -34.53 7.73 -0.75
CA TYR A 92 -33.38 7.89 0.15
C TYR A 92 -33.73 7.56 1.60
N ARG A 93 -34.90 7.96 2.08
CA ARG A 93 -35.34 7.63 3.43
C ARG A 93 -35.46 6.12 3.61
N GLN A 94 -36.02 5.42 2.62
CA GLN A 94 -36.12 3.96 2.63
C GLN A 94 -34.73 3.32 2.63
N TYR A 95 -33.85 3.72 1.70
CA TYR A 95 -32.46 3.26 1.65
C TYR A 95 -31.74 3.46 2.99
N LEU A 96 -31.81 4.65 3.59
CA LEU A 96 -31.19 4.94 4.88
C LEU A 96 -31.80 4.17 6.05
N SER A 97 -33.06 3.73 5.94
CA SER A 97 -33.71 2.91 6.96
C SER A 97 -33.28 1.44 6.94
N GLU A 98 -32.66 0.99 5.84
CA GLU A 98 -32.07 -0.35 5.72
C GLU A 98 -30.68 -0.44 6.36
N ASP A 99 -30.12 0.69 6.81
CA ASP A 99 -28.75 0.82 7.35
C ASP A 99 -27.68 0.10 6.51
N PRO A 100 -27.58 0.42 5.21
CA PRO A 100 -26.69 -0.30 4.30
C PRO A 100 -25.22 -0.04 4.67
N PHE A 101 -24.43 -1.11 4.72
CA PHE A 101 -22.98 -1.01 4.84
C PHE A 101 -22.37 -0.68 3.46
N SER A 102 -22.44 0.60 3.08
CA SER A 102 -22.08 1.09 1.76
C SER A 102 -21.56 2.53 1.81
N VAL A 103 -20.58 2.84 0.95
CA VAL A 103 -20.06 4.21 0.79
C VAL A 103 -21.15 5.20 0.35
N HIS A 104 -22.17 4.74 -0.40
CA HIS A 104 -23.28 5.57 -0.87
C HIS A 104 -24.21 6.04 0.26
N GLN A 105 -24.10 5.47 1.47
CA GLN A 105 -24.85 5.94 2.63
C GLN A 105 -24.55 7.41 2.96
N LEU A 106 -23.30 7.86 2.77
CA LEU A 106 -22.90 9.25 3.00
C LEU A 106 -23.58 10.20 2.02
N GLU A 107 -23.57 9.86 0.73
CA GLU A 107 -24.23 10.64 -0.34
C GLU A 107 -25.75 10.69 -0.12
N ALA A 108 -26.37 9.56 0.21
CA ALA A 108 -27.79 9.49 0.51
C ALA A 108 -28.19 10.37 1.71
N ARG A 109 -27.38 10.41 2.78
CA ARG A 109 -27.61 11.30 3.94
C ARG A 109 -27.55 12.77 3.53
N ALA A 110 -26.55 13.15 2.75
CA ALA A 110 -26.39 14.53 2.27
C ALA A 110 -27.55 14.95 1.35
N ALA A 111 -27.90 14.11 0.37
CA ALA A 111 -29.00 14.36 -0.56
C ALA A 111 -30.36 14.43 0.17
N PHE A 112 -30.64 13.48 1.08
CA PHE A 112 -31.84 13.51 1.90
C PHE A 112 -31.94 14.79 2.74
N ALA A 113 -30.84 15.22 3.38
CA ALA A 113 -30.82 16.45 4.17
C ALA A 113 -31.09 17.70 3.30
N LEU A 114 -30.52 17.76 2.09
CA LEU A 114 -30.76 18.82 1.13
C LEU A 114 -32.22 18.86 0.68
N LEU A 115 -32.78 17.73 0.24
CA LEU A 115 -34.18 17.63 -0.18
C LEU A 115 -35.16 17.94 0.96
N ARG A 116 -34.85 17.48 2.18
CA ARG A 116 -35.67 17.78 3.37
C ARG A 116 -35.78 19.28 3.61
N ALA A 117 -34.67 20.02 3.44
CA ALA A 117 -34.61 21.45 3.66
C ALA A 117 -35.16 22.27 2.48
N TYR A 118 -34.94 21.83 1.23
CA TYR A 118 -35.11 22.69 0.05
C TYR A 118 -35.98 22.11 -1.08
N ARG A 119 -36.68 20.98 -0.91
CA ARG A 119 -37.54 20.41 -1.97
C ARG A 119 -38.62 21.36 -2.54
N ASN A 120 -38.99 22.39 -1.79
CA ASN A 120 -39.97 23.41 -2.21
C ASN A 120 -39.29 24.72 -2.66
N ASP A 121 -37.97 24.81 -2.63
CA ASP A 121 -37.21 25.97 -3.07
C ASP A 121 -37.10 25.94 -4.61
N PRO A 122 -37.52 27.00 -5.33
CA PRO A 122 -37.46 27.03 -6.79
C PRO A 122 -36.03 26.94 -7.33
N LEU A 123 -35.00 27.23 -6.53
CA LEU A 123 -33.60 27.21 -6.92
C LEU A 123 -32.91 25.85 -6.69
N LEU A 124 -33.63 24.83 -6.21
CA LEU A 124 -33.03 23.52 -5.93
C LEU A 124 -32.41 22.88 -7.17
N ALA A 125 -33.11 22.93 -8.31
CA ALA A 125 -32.59 22.40 -9.57
C ALA A 125 -31.31 23.13 -10.01
N ASP A 126 -31.29 24.47 -9.91
CA ASP A 126 -30.11 25.28 -10.25
C ASP A 126 -28.91 24.95 -9.35
N PHE A 127 -29.15 24.74 -8.04
CA PHE A 127 -28.09 24.38 -7.10
C PHE A 127 -27.55 22.96 -7.35
N LEU A 128 -28.43 21.98 -7.62
CA LEU A 128 -28.01 20.62 -7.99
C LEU A 128 -27.21 20.62 -9.31
N TYR A 129 -27.56 21.49 -10.26
CA TYR A 129 -26.77 21.69 -11.47
C TYR A 129 -25.37 22.22 -11.17
N LEU A 130 -25.20 23.12 -10.18
CA LEU A 130 -23.86 23.55 -9.74
C LEU A 130 -23.04 22.40 -9.14
N ILE A 131 -23.67 21.51 -8.38
CA ILE A 131 -23.02 20.29 -7.86
C ILE A 131 -22.56 19.40 -9.00
N GLN A 132 -23.41 19.18 -10.00
CA GLN A 132 -23.05 18.40 -11.19
C GLN A 132 -21.87 19.02 -11.94
N LEU A 133 -21.87 20.34 -12.15
CA LEU A 133 -20.76 21.03 -12.81
C LEU A 133 -19.45 20.92 -12.00
N ARG A 134 -19.52 20.98 -10.66
CA ARG A 134 -18.36 20.72 -9.80
C ARG A 134 -17.82 19.32 -10.02
N ASP A 135 -18.69 18.32 -10.01
CA ASP A 135 -18.29 16.90 -10.10
C ASP A 135 -17.70 16.56 -11.47
N GLN A 136 -18.10 17.29 -12.51
CA GLN A 136 -17.53 17.24 -13.86
C GLN A 136 -16.27 18.10 -14.04
N ASN A 137 -15.78 18.74 -12.96
CA ASN A 137 -14.69 19.72 -12.99
C ASN A 137 -14.91 20.87 -14.00
N ALA A 138 -16.16 21.27 -14.24
CA ALA A 138 -16.58 22.29 -15.20
C ALA A 138 -16.58 23.70 -14.58
N ILE A 139 -15.42 24.13 -14.06
CA ILE A 139 -15.27 25.33 -13.22
C ILE A 139 -15.76 26.62 -13.91
N ALA A 140 -15.52 26.78 -15.20
CA ALA A 140 -15.92 27.98 -15.93
C ALA A 140 -17.46 28.09 -16.05
N GLN A 141 -18.13 27.00 -16.42
CA GLN A 141 -19.59 26.92 -16.47
C GLN A 141 -20.20 27.12 -15.09
N MET A 142 -19.59 26.50 -14.07
CA MET A 142 -20.02 26.64 -12.68
C MET A 142 -19.95 28.09 -12.21
N GLN A 143 -18.88 28.81 -12.56
CA GLN A 143 -18.73 30.23 -12.22
C GLN A 143 -19.82 31.08 -12.86
N GLN A 144 -20.12 30.85 -14.14
CA GLN A 144 -21.18 31.57 -14.86
C GLN A 144 -22.56 31.30 -14.25
N ALA A 145 -22.89 30.02 -14.03
CA ALA A 145 -24.17 29.60 -13.47
C ALA A 145 -24.36 30.13 -12.03
N SER A 146 -23.32 30.02 -11.19
CA SER A 146 -23.36 30.48 -9.80
C SER A 146 -23.49 32.00 -9.73
N SER A 147 -22.76 32.74 -10.57
CA SER A 147 -22.85 34.21 -10.64
C SER A 147 -24.23 34.67 -11.09
N ARG A 148 -24.83 34.01 -12.09
CA ARG A 148 -26.20 34.30 -12.54
C ARG A 148 -27.21 34.05 -11.43
N LEU A 149 -27.14 32.89 -10.78
CA LEU A 149 -28.03 32.50 -9.69
C LEU A 149 -27.97 33.51 -8.52
N TYR A 150 -26.77 33.95 -8.15
CA TYR A 150 -26.59 34.94 -7.10
C TYR A 150 -27.04 36.34 -7.50
N ALA A 151 -26.80 36.75 -8.76
CA ALA A 151 -27.25 38.06 -9.24
C ALA A 151 -28.78 38.19 -9.24
N THR A 152 -29.51 37.12 -9.58
CA THR A 152 -30.97 37.13 -9.60
C THR A 152 -31.60 36.90 -8.22
N HIS A 153 -30.91 36.19 -7.31
CA HIS A 153 -31.45 35.80 -6.00
C HIS A 153 -30.44 35.99 -4.84
N PRO A 154 -29.86 37.18 -4.62
CA PRO A 154 -28.70 37.35 -3.72
C PRO A 154 -28.95 37.05 -2.23
N LYS A 155 -30.22 36.98 -1.82
CA LYS A 155 -30.65 36.69 -0.45
C LYS A 155 -31.19 35.27 -0.25
N GLN A 156 -31.36 34.48 -1.33
CA GLN A 156 -31.90 33.13 -1.21
C GLN A 156 -30.80 32.16 -0.72
N PRO A 157 -31.10 31.25 0.22
CA PRO A 157 -30.10 30.35 0.80
C PRO A 157 -29.32 29.53 -0.23
N LEU A 158 -29.99 28.97 -1.24
CA LEU A 158 -29.35 28.16 -2.27
C LEU A 158 -28.46 28.98 -3.21
N ALA A 159 -28.75 30.26 -3.43
CA ALA A 159 -27.90 31.15 -4.20
C ALA A 159 -26.60 31.48 -3.44
N ILE A 160 -26.70 31.74 -2.13
CA ILE A 160 -25.53 31.95 -1.25
C ILE A 160 -24.68 30.67 -1.18
N ARG A 161 -25.32 29.52 -0.98
CA ARG A 161 -24.63 28.21 -1.01
C ARG A 161 -23.95 27.94 -2.35
N GLY A 162 -24.57 28.33 -3.47
CA GLY A 162 -23.96 28.24 -4.80
C GLY A 162 -22.67 29.07 -4.92
N GLN A 163 -22.60 30.25 -4.29
CA GLN A 163 -21.37 31.05 -4.23
C GLN A 163 -20.31 30.43 -3.33
N ILE A 164 -20.70 29.90 -2.15
CA ILE A 164 -19.79 29.17 -1.25
C ILE A 164 -19.20 27.94 -1.94
N LEU A 165 -20.04 27.17 -2.64
CA LEU A 165 -19.60 26.01 -3.43
C LEU A 165 -18.63 26.42 -4.53
N MET A 166 -18.89 27.53 -5.23
CA MET A 166 -17.97 28.08 -6.23
C MET A 166 -16.63 28.49 -5.61
N ALA A 167 -16.64 29.18 -4.47
CA ALA A 167 -15.41 29.57 -3.76
C ALA A 167 -14.60 28.34 -3.33
N HIS A 168 -15.27 27.31 -2.82
CA HIS A 168 -14.65 26.03 -2.49
C HIS A 168 -14.04 25.36 -3.73
N SER A 169 -14.76 25.33 -4.86
CA SER A 169 -14.25 24.78 -6.11
C SER A 169 -13.07 25.57 -6.68
N LEU A 170 -13.04 26.89 -6.51
CA LEU A 170 -11.86 27.69 -6.85
C LEU A 170 -10.65 27.29 -6.01
N LEU A 171 -10.85 27.04 -4.70
CA LEU A 171 -9.79 26.64 -3.78
C LEU A 171 -9.30 25.21 -4.04
N GLU A 172 -10.21 24.25 -4.05
CA GLU A 172 -9.91 22.81 -3.99
C GLU A 172 -9.84 22.13 -5.35
N LEU A 173 -10.48 22.65 -6.41
CA LEU A 173 -10.46 22.05 -7.74
C LEU A 173 -9.59 22.86 -8.72
N ALA A 174 -9.81 24.17 -8.76
CA ALA A 174 -9.09 25.05 -9.68
C ALA A 174 -7.72 25.50 -9.17
N LEU A 175 -7.39 25.22 -7.90
CA LEU A 175 -6.16 25.62 -7.21
C LEU A 175 -5.89 27.14 -7.33
N GLN A 176 -6.95 27.95 -7.17
CA GLN A 176 -6.95 29.42 -7.26
C GLN A 176 -7.27 30.05 -5.89
N PRO A 177 -6.38 29.91 -4.87
CA PRO A 177 -6.68 30.33 -3.50
C PRO A 177 -6.95 31.83 -3.38
N GLN A 178 -6.31 32.67 -4.20
CA GLN A 178 -6.55 34.12 -4.18
C GLN A 178 -7.98 34.49 -4.62
N LYS A 179 -8.48 33.89 -5.70
CA LYS A 179 -9.87 34.16 -6.15
C LYS A 179 -10.89 33.55 -5.20
N ALA A 180 -10.59 32.40 -4.62
CA ALA A 180 -11.43 31.82 -3.57
C ALA A 180 -11.52 32.75 -2.37
N LEU A 181 -10.40 33.32 -1.91
CA LEU A 181 -10.33 34.29 -0.82
C LEU A 181 -11.20 35.52 -1.11
N GLU A 182 -11.04 36.14 -2.28
CA GLU A 182 -11.84 37.29 -2.71
C GLU A 182 -13.35 36.99 -2.69
N LEU A 183 -13.74 35.82 -3.20
CA LEU A 183 -15.14 35.41 -3.23
C LEU A 183 -15.68 35.12 -1.82
N TYR A 184 -14.91 34.42 -0.97
CA TYR A 184 -15.29 34.16 0.41
C TYR A 184 -15.46 35.46 1.22
N LEU A 185 -14.54 36.42 1.10
CA LEU A 185 -14.66 37.71 1.77
C LEU A 185 -15.91 38.49 1.31
N LYS A 186 -16.19 38.50 0.00
CA LYS A 186 -17.41 39.12 -0.55
C LYS A 186 -18.69 38.47 0.02
N ILE A 187 -18.70 37.14 0.15
CA ILE A 187 -19.85 36.42 0.75
C ILE A 187 -19.97 36.75 2.24
N ALA A 188 -18.86 36.78 2.98
CA ALA A 188 -18.85 37.13 4.39
C ALA A 188 -19.44 38.54 4.61
N ASP A 189 -18.98 39.53 3.85
CA ASP A 189 -19.51 40.90 3.92
C ASP A 189 -21.01 40.95 3.64
N ALA A 190 -21.48 40.23 2.61
CA ALA A 190 -22.89 40.21 2.23
C ALA A 190 -23.79 39.48 3.23
N THR A 191 -23.23 38.61 4.09
CA THR A 191 -23.97 37.75 5.01
C THR A 191 -23.72 38.05 6.49
N PHE A 192 -22.90 39.06 6.82
CA PHE A 192 -22.49 39.41 8.19
C PHE A 192 -23.65 39.56 9.18
N SER A 193 -24.76 40.18 8.74
CA SER A 193 -25.95 40.45 9.55
C SER A 193 -26.98 39.31 9.57
N MET A 194 -26.78 38.24 8.80
CA MET A 194 -27.69 37.10 8.73
C MET A 194 -27.62 36.26 10.02
N GLN A 195 -28.71 35.56 10.34
CA GLN A 195 -28.79 34.71 11.55
C GLN A 195 -28.29 33.29 11.28
N GLU A 196 -28.29 32.89 10.02
CA GLU A 196 -27.72 31.67 9.49
C GLU A 196 -26.19 31.69 9.60
N ASP A 197 -25.55 30.54 9.44
CA ASP A 197 -24.10 30.38 9.57
C ASP A 197 -23.31 30.70 8.29
N TRP A 198 -23.92 31.37 7.30
CA TRP A 198 -23.26 31.69 6.02
C TRP A 198 -22.02 32.58 6.20
N TYR A 199 -22.09 33.56 7.10
CA TYR A 199 -20.93 34.39 7.45
C TYR A 199 -19.80 33.51 8.03
N ILE A 200 -20.13 32.62 8.95
CA ILE A 200 -19.17 31.72 9.60
C ILE A 200 -18.54 30.78 8.57
N GLN A 201 -19.34 30.17 7.68
CA GLN A 201 -18.85 29.33 6.58
C GLN A 201 -17.91 30.11 5.64
N ALA A 202 -18.29 31.33 5.28
CA ALA A 202 -17.52 32.16 4.35
C ALA A 202 -16.19 32.62 4.98
N THR A 203 -16.20 33.14 6.22
CA THR A 203 -14.99 33.53 6.94
C THR A 203 -14.09 32.33 7.19
N PHE A 204 -14.64 31.16 7.52
CA PHE A 204 -13.86 29.92 7.64
C PHE A 204 -13.17 29.55 6.32
N GLY A 205 -13.88 29.60 5.19
CA GLY A 205 -13.29 29.43 3.86
C GLY A 205 -12.21 30.47 3.52
N ALA A 206 -12.41 31.72 3.94
CA ALA A 206 -11.43 32.78 3.77
C ALA A 206 -10.12 32.49 4.53
N VAL A 207 -10.16 31.92 5.74
CA VAL A 207 -8.96 31.55 6.49
C VAL A 207 -8.10 30.54 5.71
N PHE A 208 -8.69 29.44 5.23
CA PHE A 208 -7.98 28.44 4.43
C PHE A 208 -7.44 29.01 3.11
N SER A 209 -8.25 29.83 2.43
CA SER A 209 -7.85 30.46 1.17
C SER A 209 -6.67 31.41 1.37
N ALA A 210 -6.67 32.20 2.46
CA ALA A 210 -5.57 33.08 2.82
C ALA A 210 -4.30 32.30 3.19
N LEU A 211 -4.41 31.19 3.94
CA LEU A 211 -3.26 30.32 4.22
C LEU A 211 -2.66 29.74 2.94
N ARG A 212 -3.49 29.20 2.03
CA ARG A 212 -3.02 28.66 0.74
C ARG A 212 -2.51 29.74 -0.22
N ALA A 213 -2.91 30.99 -0.03
CA ALA A 213 -2.35 32.15 -0.74
C ALA A 213 -1.09 32.72 -0.07
N ASN A 214 -0.55 32.09 0.98
CA ASN A 214 0.57 32.58 1.80
C ASN A 214 0.33 33.98 2.41
N GLN A 215 -0.92 34.29 2.78
CA GLN A 215 -1.33 35.55 3.40
C GLN A 215 -1.65 35.33 4.89
N THR A 216 -0.66 34.92 5.67
CA THR A 216 -0.84 34.53 7.09
C THR A 216 -1.46 35.63 7.95
N LEU A 217 -1.13 36.91 7.70
CA LEU A 217 -1.75 38.04 8.41
C LEU A 217 -3.25 38.17 8.13
N VAL A 218 -3.66 37.96 6.87
CA VAL A 218 -5.07 37.97 6.48
C VAL A 218 -5.79 36.76 7.09
N ALA A 219 -5.17 35.57 7.04
CA ALA A 219 -5.71 34.36 7.66
C ALA A 219 -5.95 34.55 9.16
N LYS A 220 -4.98 35.12 9.87
CA LYS A 220 -5.09 35.43 11.31
C LYS A 220 -6.22 36.43 11.60
N ALA A 221 -6.30 37.52 10.83
CA ALA A 221 -7.37 38.50 11.00
C ALA A 221 -8.76 37.89 10.77
N GLN A 222 -8.93 37.04 9.75
CA GLN A 222 -10.18 36.33 9.50
C GLN A 222 -10.49 35.29 10.59
N PHE A 223 -9.48 34.62 11.12
CA PHE A 223 -9.64 33.70 12.26
C PHE A 223 -10.15 34.43 13.51
N GLU A 224 -9.57 35.58 13.84
CA GLU A 224 -10.00 36.41 14.97
C GLU A 224 -11.45 36.90 14.79
N GLN A 225 -11.84 37.29 13.57
CA GLN A 225 -13.23 37.68 13.25
C GLN A 225 -14.21 36.50 13.39
N LEU A 226 -13.79 35.30 12.97
CA LEU A 226 -14.57 34.09 13.12
C LEU A 226 -14.77 33.73 14.60
N GLN A 227 -13.70 33.75 15.40
CA GLN A 227 -13.76 33.49 16.84
C GLN A 227 -14.65 34.51 17.55
N ALA A 228 -14.50 35.81 17.24
CA ALA A 228 -15.35 36.87 17.81
C ALA A 228 -16.84 36.66 17.49
N LYS A 229 -17.19 36.13 16.30
CA LYS A 229 -18.58 35.79 15.97
C LYS A 229 -19.08 34.61 16.80
N LEU A 230 -18.25 33.58 17.01
CA LEU A 230 -18.57 32.42 17.86
C LEU A 230 -18.66 32.79 19.34
N ASP A 231 -18.00 33.86 19.78
CA ASP A 231 -18.12 34.37 21.15
C ASP A 231 -19.30 35.36 21.33
N SER A 232 -19.99 35.70 20.24
CA SER A 232 -21.08 36.69 20.24
C SER A 232 -22.46 36.13 20.60
N SER A 233 -23.47 37.00 20.64
CA SER A 233 -24.88 36.62 20.83
C SER A 233 -25.44 35.67 19.76
N TRP A 234 -24.75 35.50 18.63
CA TRP A 234 -25.09 34.49 17.63
C TRP A 234 -24.96 33.06 18.20
N ALA A 235 -23.89 32.78 18.95
CA ALA A 235 -23.64 31.45 19.49
C ALA A 235 -24.62 31.05 20.59
N ASN A 236 -24.99 32.00 21.45
CA ASN A 236 -26.01 31.78 22.49
C ASN A 236 -27.36 31.33 21.89
N ARG A 237 -27.71 31.84 20.71
CA ARG A 237 -28.96 31.47 20.00
C ARG A 237 -28.85 30.16 19.22
N ASN A 238 -27.63 29.72 18.91
CA ASN A 238 -27.35 28.56 18.05
C ASN A 238 -26.43 27.55 18.74
N SER A 239 -26.63 27.29 20.04
CA SER A 239 -25.62 26.62 20.89
C SER A 239 -25.08 25.30 20.35
N LEU A 240 -25.91 24.45 19.72
CA LEU A 240 -25.46 23.20 19.09
C LEU A 240 -24.54 23.46 17.88
N LEU A 241 -24.98 24.33 16.98
CA LEU A 241 -24.25 24.67 15.76
C LEU A 241 -22.95 25.44 16.10
N ALA A 242 -23.01 26.35 17.08
CA ALA A 242 -21.84 27.07 17.57
C ALA A 242 -20.80 26.13 18.19
N ARG A 243 -21.20 25.12 18.96
CA ARG A 243 -20.27 24.09 19.48
C ARG A 243 -19.61 23.32 18.35
N SER A 244 -20.37 22.92 17.33
CA SER A 244 -19.81 22.24 16.15
C SER A 244 -18.80 23.14 15.42
N TRP A 245 -19.11 24.43 15.23
CA TRP A 245 -18.17 25.38 14.64
C TRP A 245 -16.93 25.61 15.50
N GLN A 246 -17.09 25.73 16.81
CA GLN A 246 -15.95 25.91 17.73
C GLN A 246 -15.00 24.71 17.66
N GLN A 247 -15.51 23.48 17.58
CA GLN A 247 -14.68 22.29 17.40
C GLN A 247 -13.85 22.37 16.11
N ARG A 248 -14.45 22.83 15.00
CA ARG A 248 -13.76 22.98 13.71
C ARG A 248 -12.72 24.09 13.73
N VAL A 249 -13.02 25.22 14.36
CA VAL A 249 -12.09 26.34 14.53
C VAL A 249 -10.89 25.93 15.40
N ASN A 250 -11.13 25.26 16.53
CA ASN A 250 -10.07 24.73 17.39
C ASN A 250 -9.18 23.74 16.63
N ALA A 251 -9.79 22.83 15.87
CA ALA A 251 -9.08 21.83 15.07
C ALA A 251 -8.28 22.42 13.90
N MET A 252 -8.40 23.73 13.60
CA MET A 252 -7.62 24.40 12.56
C MET A 252 -6.54 25.34 13.15
N ALA A 253 -6.68 25.77 14.41
CA ALA A 253 -5.85 26.83 15.00
C ALA A 253 -4.34 26.60 14.83
N PHE A 254 -3.87 25.36 15.01
CA PHE A 254 -2.46 24.99 14.87
C PHE A 254 -1.87 25.27 13.47
N MET A 255 -2.71 25.32 12.43
CA MET A 255 -2.25 25.58 11.06
C MET A 255 -1.73 27.02 10.90
N LEU A 256 -2.24 27.97 11.68
CA LEU A 256 -1.74 29.35 11.68
C LEU A 256 -0.26 29.38 12.14
N ASP A 257 0.07 28.59 13.16
CA ASP A 257 1.42 28.49 13.73
C ASP A 257 2.37 27.69 12.82
N LEU A 258 1.84 26.69 12.09
CA LEU A 258 2.65 25.94 11.12
C LEU A 258 3.13 26.80 9.96
N GLN A 259 2.33 27.78 9.52
CA GLN A 259 2.70 28.69 8.44
C GLN A 259 3.54 29.89 8.87
N SER A 260 3.47 30.32 10.14
CA SER A 260 4.23 31.49 10.61
C SER A 260 5.72 31.24 10.71
N ASP A 261 6.12 30.00 10.97
CA ASP A 261 7.52 29.64 11.06
C ASP A 261 8.10 29.51 9.66
N LYS A 262 9.22 30.19 9.38
CA LYS A 262 10.03 29.87 8.21
C LYS A 262 10.34 28.38 8.31
N ILE A 263 9.72 27.59 7.43
CA ILE A 263 9.90 26.14 7.42
C ILE A 263 11.39 25.91 7.17
N ALA A 264 12.12 25.58 8.23
CA ALA A 264 13.50 25.16 8.11
C ALA A 264 13.50 24.01 7.11
N LYS A 265 14.45 24.00 6.15
CA LYS A 265 14.56 22.87 5.22
C LYS A 265 14.64 21.61 6.07
N SER A 266 13.61 20.78 6.00
CA SER A 266 13.55 19.51 6.73
C SER A 266 14.79 18.70 6.32
N GLU A 267 15.62 18.39 7.32
CA GLU A 267 16.97 17.86 7.11
C GLU A 267 17.03 16.40 6.67
N PRO A 268 16.17 15.46 7.14
CA PRO A 268 16.21 14.11 6.60
C PRO A 268 15.48 14.06 5.24
N PRO A 269 15.99 13.31 4.25
CA PRO A 269 15.31 13.08 2.98
C PRO A 269 13.94 12.44 3.20
N PHE A 270 12.96 12.86 2.40
CA PHE A 270 11.61 12.31 2.42
C PHE A 270 11.55 11.03 1.60
N LEU A 271 10.91 9.99 2.14
CA LEU A 271 10.86 8.69 1.50
C LEU A 271 9.56 8.56 0.69
N TRP A 272 9.69 8.51 -0.63
CA TRP A 272 8.58 8.26 -1.54
C TRP A 272 8.47 6.78 -1.88
N GLY A 273 7.26 6.25 -1.87
CA GLY A 273 6.99 4.86 -2.20
C GLY A 273 5.75 4.65 -3.04
N VAL A 274 5.68 3.49 -3.69
CA VAL A 274 4.50 3.08 -4.45
C VAL A 274 4.33 1.56 -4.42
N GLY A 275 3.09 1.10 -4.47
CA GLY A 275 2.79 -0.29 -4.78
C GLY A 275 1.75 -0.91 -3.86
N ALA A 276 1.46 -2.17 -4.19
CA ALA A 276 0.55 -3.05 -3.48
C ALA A 276 1.10 -4.48 -3.42
N ARG A 277 1.82 -4.85 -4.49
CA ARG A 277 2.41 -6.15 -4.74
C ARG A 277 3.77 -5.94 -5.43
N LEU A 278 4.69 -6.89 -5.21
CA LEU A 278 6.05 -6.82 -5.79
C LEU A 278 6.14 -7.47 -7.16
N LEU A 279 5.20 -8.34 -7.50
CA LEU A 279 5.07 -8.94 -8.82
C LEU A 279 3.79 -8.42 -9.47
N LEU A 280 3.94 -7.87 -10.66
CA LEU A 280 2.84 -7.34 -11.46
C LEU A 280 2.70 -8.19 -12.72
N ASP A 281 1.47 -8.60 -13.03
CA ASP A 281 1.12 -9.23 -14.30
C ASP A 281 0.78 -8.18 -15.36
N THR A 282 0.84 -8.56 -16.64
CA THR A 282 0.64 -7.63 -17.77
C THR A 282 -0.31 -8.19 -18.82
N PRO A 283 -1.52 -7.62 -19.01
CA PRO A 283 -2.12 -6.55 -18.19
C PRO A 283 -2.46 -7.03 -16.78
N VAL A 284 -2.78 -6.11 -15.89
CA VAL A 284 -3.12 -6.42 -14.50
C VAL A 284 -4.41 -7.23 -14.41
N GLY A 285 -4.36 -8.32 -13.64
CA GLY A 285 -5.46 -9.28 -13.50
C GLY A 285 -5.50 -10.38 -14.57
N SER A 286 -4.55 -10.38 -15.51
CA SER A 286 -4.42 -11.43 -16.54
C SER A 286 -3.84 -12.74 -16.03
N ASN A 287 -3.18 -12.74 -14.85
CA ASN A 287 -2.41 -13.86 -14.31
C ASN A 287 -1.32 -14.38 -15.26
N ASN A 288 -0.82 -13.52 -16.15
CA ASN A 288 0.18 -13.86 -17.15
C ASN A 288 1.31 -12.82 -17.14
N LYS A 289 2.53 -13.26 -17.49
CA LYS A 289 3.71 -12.39 -17.64
C LYS A 289 4.00 -11.56 -16.38
N PHE A 290 4.27 -12.26 -15.28
CA PHE A 290 4.69 -11.60 -14.03
C PHE A 290 6.09 -11.00 -14.18
N ALA A 291 6.22 -9.74 -13.81
CA ALA A 291 7.48 -9.03 -13.71
C ALA A 291 7.57 -8.33 -12.35
N PRO A 292 8.77 -8.18 -11.78
CA PRO A 292 8.94 -7.37 -10.59
C PRO A 292 8.55 -5.91 -10.81
N ILE A 293 7.95 -5.27 -9.80
CA ILE A 293 7.49 -3.88 -9.85
C ILE A 293 8.57 -2.89 -10.29
N TRP A 294 9.83 -3.12 -9.90
CA TRP A 294 10.93 -2.23 -10.25
C TRP A 294 11.22 -2.17 -11.74
N GLN A 295 10.88 -3.19 -12.52
CA GLN A 295 10.98 -3.12 -13.98
C GLN A 295 10.06 -2.02 -14.53
N ALA A 296 8.79 -2.02 -14.10
CA ALA A 296 7.84 -0.98 -14.49
C ALA A 296 8.26 0.41 -13.97
N LEU A 297 8.83 0.51 -12.77
CA LEU A 297 9.35 1.77 -12.24
C LEU A 297 10.50 2.33 -13.08
N THR A 298 11.45 1.47 -13.48
CA THR A 298 12.56 1.85 -14.36
C THR A 298 12.06 2.26 -15.74
N GLU A 299 11.18 1.48 -16.37
CA GLU A 299 10.60 1.78 -17.69
C GLU A 299 9.82 3.10 -17.72
N LYS A 300 9.18 3.46 -16.60
CA LYS A 300 8.43 4.72 -16.45
C LYS A 300 9.27 5.87 -15.87
N GLU A 301 10.54 5.61 -15.58
CA GLU A 301 11.49 6.52 -14.91
C GLU A 301 10.90 7.13 -13.62
N LEU A 302 10.24 6.31 -12.79
CA LEU A 302 9.70 6.72 -11.51
C LEU A 302 10.69 6.37 -10.39
N SER A 303 11.51 7.33 -9.98
CA SER A 303 12.58 7.17 -9.00
C SER A 303 12.11 7.25 -7.54
N VAL A 304 11.19 6.37 -7.14
CA VAL A 304 10.80 6.19 -5.73
C VAL A 304 11.87 5.44 -4.93
N GLN A 305 11.81 5.51 -3.60
CA GLN A 305 12.77 4.90 -2.67
C GLN A 305 12.23 3.63 -2.00
N SER A 306 10.92 3.40 -2.04
CA SER A 306 10.31 2.19 -1.49
C SER A 306 9.27 1.57 -2.41
N VAL A 307 9.04 0.28 -2.18
CA VAL A 307 7.98 -0.50 -2.81
C VAL A 307 7.15 -1.18 -1.73
N THR A 308 5.83 -1.16 -1.91
CA THR A 308 4.90 -1.67 -0.90
C THR A 308 4.39 -3.07 -1.27
N LEU A 309 4.36 -3.96 -0.28
CA LEU A 309 3.76 -5.29 -0.34
C LEU A 309 2.65 -5.41 0.71
N TRP A 310 1.44 -5.74 0.27
CA TRP A 310 0.31 -6.07 1.13
C TRP A 310 0.24 -7.57 1.37
N ILE A 311 0.10 -7.96 2.63
CA ILE A 311 -0.06 -9.35 3.07
C ILE A 311 -1.33 -9.42 3.90
N THR A 312 -2.25 -10.32 3.53
CA THR A 312 -3.50 -10.57 4.26
C THR A 312 -3.55 -12.01 4.75
N GLN A 313 -4.52 -12.35 5.60
CA GLN A 313 -4.73 -13.74 6.03
C GLN A 313 -5.06 -14.71 4.87
N GLU A 314 -5.49 -14.18 3.72
CA GLU A 314 -5.83 -14.95 2.51
C GLU A 314 -4.69 -14.95 1.48
N SER A 315 -3.60 -14.23 1.74
CA SER A 315 -2.45 -14.20 0.84
C SER A 315 -1.86 -15.60 0.66
N ASP A 316 -1.59 -15.95 -0.60
CA ASP A 316 -0.89 -17.17 -0.92
C ASP A 316 0.60 -17.04 -0.58
N TRP A 317 0.98 -17.61 0.56
CA TRP A 317 2.34 -17.60 1.07
C TRP A 317 3.37 -18.24 0.14
N HIS A 318 2.94 -19.02 -0.85
CA HIS A 318 3.85 -19.54 -1.88
C HIS A 318 4.43 -18.43 -2.78
N TRP A 319 3.72 -17.33 -2.95
CA TRP A 319 4.15 -16.16 -3.72
C TRP A 319 4.90 -15.12 -2.88
N LEU A 320 4.86 -15.25 -1.55
CA LEU A 320 5.52 -14.34 -0.60
C LEU A 320 6.93 -14.85 -0.29
N ARG A 321 7.91 -14.40 -1.06
CA ARG A 321 9.28 -14.91 -0.98
C ARG A 321 10.30 -13.85 -0.57
N SER A 322 11.28 -14.23 0.23
CA SER A 322 12.34 -13.33 0.73
C SER A 322 13.27 -12.84 -0.39
N ASP A 323 13.43 -13.60 -1.47
CA ASP A 323 14.26 -13.22 -2.62
C ASP A 323 13.69 -12.01 -3.38
N LEU A 324 12.37 -11.86 -3.45
CA LEU A 324 11.73 -10.70 -4.07
C LEU A 324 12.00 -9.43 -3.26
N LEU A 325 11.91 -9.54 -1.93
CA LEU A 325 12.21 -8.44 -1.01
C LEU A 325 13.70 -8.06 -1.02
N ARG A 326 14.60 -9.05 -1.13
CA ARG A 326 16.04 -8.78 -1.38
C ARG A 326 16.29 -8.20 -2.76
N GLY A 327 15.55 -8.64 -3.77
CA GLY A 327 15.58 -8.08 -5.12
C GLY A 327 15.19 -6.60 -5.12
N ALA A 328 14.17 -6.21 -4.35
CA ALA A 328 13.81 -4.82 -4.16
C ALA A 328 15.00 -4.01 -3.58
N HIS A 329 15.62 -4.50 -2.50
CA HIS A 329 16.83 -3.87 -1.93
C HIS A 329 17.93 -3.70 -2.96
N ALA A 330 18.29 -4.79 -3.66
CA ALA A 330 19.37 -4.80 -4.64
C ALA A 330 19.13 -3.83 -5.80
N ASN A 331 17.87 -3.48 -6.08
CA ASN A 331 17.47 -2.51 -7.08
C ASN A 331 17.20 -1.10 -6.51
N GLY A 332 17.56 -0.85 -5.25
CA GLY A 332 17.48 0.47 -4.63
C GLY A 332 16.14 0.82 -3.98
N TYR A 333 15.31 -0.18 -3.65
CA TYR A 333 14.01 0.02 -3.01
C TYR A 333 13.94 -0.59 -1.60
N ILE A 334 13.50 0.20 -0.63
CA ILE A 334 13.23 -0.27 0.73
C ILE A 334 11.87 -0.97 0.72
N PRO A 335 11.78 -2.25 1.13
CA PRO A 335 10.50 -2.93 1.25
C PRO A 335 9.65 -2.33 2.37
N MET A 336 8.40 -2.02 2.04
CA MET A 336 7.38 -1.60 3.00
C MET A 336 6.26 -2.64 2.99
N ILE A 337 6.00 -3.24 4.15
CA ILE A 337 5.13 -4.42 4.24
C ILE A 337 3.93 -4.04 5.10
N SER A 338 2.74 -4.05 4.51
CA SER A 338 1.48 -3.88 5.22
C SER A 338 0.91 -5.26 5.53
N TYR A 339 0.97 -5.67 6.80
CA TYR A 339 0.44 -6.95 7.26
C TYR A 339 -0.95 -6.74 7.88
N TRP A 340 -1.98 -7.17 7.16
CA TRP A 340 -3.40 -6.97 7.44
C TRP A 340 -4.12 -8.30 7.62
N PHE A 341 -3.89 -8.95 8.76
CA PHE A 341 -4.40 -10.28 9.04
C PHE A 341 -5.91 -10.28 9.33
N PHE A 342 -6.39 -9.37 10.18
CA PHE A 342 -7.80 -9.42 10.62
C PHE A 342 -8.78 -8.95 9.55
N GLY A 343 -8.33 -8.05 8.65
CA GLY A 343 -9.15 -7.60 7.55
C GLY A 343 -10.35 -6.76 7.99
N ASP A 344 -11.38 -6.73 7.15
CA ASP A 344 -12.68 -6.14 7.50
C ASP A 344 -13.50 -6.94 8.52
N LYS A 345 -13.03 -8.14 8.92
CA LYS A 345 -13.67 -8.97 9.94
C LYS A 345 -13.23 -8.60 11.36
N ILE A 346 -12.37 -7.59 11.50
CA ILE A 346 -11.76 -7.23 12.78
C ILE A 346 -12.84 -6.79 13.78
N SER A 347 -12.99 -7.53 14.87
CA SER A 347 -13.81 -7.16 16.04
C SER A 347 -13.14 -7.73 17.29
N PRO A 348 -13.45 -7.25 18.51
CA PRO A 348 -12.90 -7.82 19.74
C PRO A 348 -13.04 -9.35 19.81
N GLU A 349 -14.21 -9.88 19.45
CA GLU A 349 -14.50 -11.32 19.45
C GLU A 349 -13.70 -12.07 18.38
N TYR A 350 -13.63 -11.52 17.16
CA TYR A 350 -12.89 -12.15 16.06
C TYR A 350 -11.38 -12.17 16.33
N VAL A 351 -10.84 -11.09 16.89
CA VAL A 351 -9.43 -10.99 17.26
C VAL A 351 -9.11 -11.99 18.37
N GLU A 352 -9.91 -12.08 19.42
CA GLU A 352 -9.71 -13.03 20.51
C GLU A 352 -9.75 -14.49 19.99
N ALA A 353 -10.74 -14.82 19.15
CA ALA A 353 -10.88 -16.14 18.57
C ALA A 353 -9.71 -16.55 17.65
N ASN A 354 -9.03 -15.57 17.02
CA ASN A 354 -7.92 -15.81 16.10
C ASN A 354 -6.54 -15.42 16.67
N ARG A 355 -6.47 -15.03 17.94
CA ARG A 355 -5.26 -14.51 18.60
C ARG A 355 -4.05 -15.44 18.42
N GLN A 356 -4.21 -16.72 18.72
CA GLN A 356 -3.11 -17.69 18.62
C GLN A 356 -2.69 -17.90 17.16
N ARG A 357 -3.65 -17.99 16.23
CA ARG A 357 -3.38 -18.14 14.80
C ARG A 357 -2.59 -16.95 14.25
N TYR A 358 -2.95 -15.73 14.66
CA TYR A 358 -2.24 -14.50 14.29
C TYR A 358 -0.77 -14.54 14.76
N LEU A 359 -0.53 -14.89 16.03
CA LEU A 359 0.82 -14.98 16.59
C LEU A 359 1.64 -16.12 15.96
N ASP A 360 1.03 -17.26 15.66
CA ASP A 360 1.67 -18.37 14.96
C ASP A 360 2.04 -17.98 13.52
N GLU A 361 1.18 -17.25 12.81
CA GLU A 361 1.50 -16.77 11.47
C GLU A 361 2.65 -15.76 11.48
N ILE A 362 2.68 -14.85 12.46
CA ILE A 362 3.83 -13.95 12.67
C ILE A 362 5.11 -14.77 12.88
N LYS A 363 5.07 -15.73 13.80
CA LYS A 363 6.24 -16.50 14.21
C LYS A 363 6.78 -17.41 13.11
N TYR A 364 5.90 -18.13 12.42
CA TYR A 364 6.28 -19.21 11.52
C TYR A 364 6.26 -18.81 10.04
N LYS A 365 5.68 -17.67 9.68
CA LYS A 365 5.66 -17.19 8.28
C LYS A 365 6.24 -15.79 8.11
N LEU A 366 5.72 -14.79 8.84
CA LEU A 366 6.15 -13.39 8.65
C LEU A 366 7.61 -13.18 9.08
N ILE A 367 8.01 -13.62 10.28
CA ILE A 367 9.40 -13.49 10.75
C ILE A 367 10.38 -14.17 9.78
N PRO A 368 10.16 -15.42 9.32
CA PRO A 368 11.00 -16.05 8.30
C PRO A 368 11.11 -15.28 6.97
N LEU A 369 10.05 -14.55 6.57
CA LEU A 369 10.07 -13.69 5.39
C LEU A 369 10.98 -12.45 5.58
N LEU A 370 11.04 -11.93 6.81
CA LEU A 370 11.70 -10.67 7.15
C LEU A 370 13.15 -10.81 7.64
N ARG A 371 13.46 -11.91 8.34
CA ARG A 371 14.69 -12.07 9.12
C ARG A 371 15.98 -11.88 8.33
N ASP A 372 15.96 -12.23 7.04
CA ASP A 372 17.15 -12.23 6.19
C ASP A 372 17.25 -10.96 5.33
N LEU A 373 16.36 -9.98 5.53
CA LEU A 373 16.40 -8.68 4.85
C LEU A 373 17.38 -7.73 5.55
N PRO A 374 18.12 -6.89 4.81
CA PRO A 374 18.97 -5.86 5.41
C PRO A 374 18.16 -4.88 6.30
N GLN A 375 16.98 -4.51 5.83
CA GLN A 375 16.00 -3.67 6.53
C GLN A 375 14.60 -3.87 5.91
N ALA A 376 13.53 -3.59 6.65
CA ALA A 376 12.20 -3.35 6.09
C ALA A 376 11.40 -2.43 7.03
N TYR A 377 10.38 -1.75 6.50
CA TYR A 377 9.32 -1.16 7.32
C TYR A 377 8.13 -2.12 7.33
N LEU A 378 7.65 -2.48 8.51
CA LEU A 378 6.49 -3.34 8.71
C LEU A 378 5.39 -2.54 9.40
N ILE A 379 4.25 -2.46 8.75
CA ILE A 379 3.02 -1.87 9.27
C ILE A 379 2.12 -3.02 9.73
N LEU A 380 1.83 -3.05 11.02
CA LEU A 380 0.95 -4.04 11.62
C LEU A 380 -0.50 -3.53 11.62
N GLU A 381 -1.39 -4.39 11.14
CA GLU A 381 -2.85 -4.22 11.14
C GLU A 381 -3.27 -2.80 10.75
N PRO A 382 -3.01 -2.40 9.48
CA PRO A 382 -3.55 -1.16 8.97
C PRO A 382 -5.06 -1.15 9.21
N GLU A 383 -5.59 0.01 9.60
CA GLU A 383 -7.03 0.21 9.76
C GLU A 383 -7.66 -0.54 10.95
N PHE A 384 -6.88 -0.89 11.99
CA PHE A 384 -7.38 -1.68 13.11
C PHE A 384 -8.51 -1.01 13.90
N ASN A 385 -8.55 0.33 13.94
CA ASN A 385 -9.42 1.14 14.80
C ASN A 385 -10.86 1.26 14.26
N LYS A 386 -11.48 0.11 14.01
CA LYS A 386 -12.89 -0.02 13.60
C LYS A 386 -13.59 -1.13 14.38
N GLN A 387 -14.92 -1.15 14.29
CA GLN A 387 -15.78 -2.22 14.83
C GLN A 387 -15.54 -2.51 16.34
N GLY A 388 -15.28 -1.46 17.12
CA GLY A 388 -15.15 -1.54 18.58
C GLY A 388 -13.72 -1.76 19.08
N ILE A 389 -12.77 -2.06 18.20
CA ILE A 389 -11.35 -2.23 18.55
C ILE A 389 -10.75 -0.93 19.11
N GLU A 390 -11.20 0.23 18.64
CA GLU A 390 -10.74 1.56 19.07
C GLU A 390 -10.92 1.80 20.59
N THR A 391 -11.75 1.01 21.25
CA THR A 391 -11.98 1.05 22.70
C THR A 391 -11.67 -0.27 23.42
N TRP A 392 -11.25 -1.31 22.71
CA TRP A 392 -11.04 -2.62 23.29
C TRP A 392 -9.68 -2.74 23.99
N GLU A 393 -9.69 -2.99 25.30
CA GLU A 393 -8.47 -3.07 26.12
C GLU A 393 -7.53 -4.23 25.74
N GLY A 394 -8.04 -5.25 25.03
CA GLY A 394 -7.25 -6.41 24.58
C GLY A 394 -6.34 -6.14 23.38
N TRP A 395 -6.53 -5.01 22.68
CA TRP A 395 -5.76 -4.69 21.48
C TRP A 395 -4.29 -4.38 21.80
N ASP A 396 -4.04 -3.47 22.73
CA ASP A 396 -2.68 -3.03 23.11
C ASP A 396 -1.77 -4.20 23.53
N PRO A 397 -2.20 -5.10 24.44
CA PRO A 397 -1.39 -6.26 24.85
C PRO A 397 -1.06 -7.22 23.69
N LEU A 398 -2.00 -7.45 22.77
CA LEU A 398 -1.76 -8.30 21.60
C LEU A 398 -0.70 -7.68 20.67
N MET A 399 -0.81 -6.39 20.39
CA MET A 399 0.17 -5.69 19.55
C MET A 399 1.54 -5.63 20.20
N LEU A 400 1.64 -5.44 21.52
CA LEU A 400 2.91 -5.52 22.25
C LEU A 400 3.56 -6.91 22.13
N GLU A 401 2.77 -7.99 22.21
CA GLU A 401 3.28 -9.35 22.02
C GLU A 401 3.79 -9.57 20.58
N ALA A 402 3.02 -9.12 19.58
CA ALA A 402 3.44 -9.17 18.18
C ALA A 402 4.76 -8.42 17.93
N ILE A 403 4.86 -7.17 18.42
CA ILE A 403 6.08 -6.35 18.33
C ILE A 403 7.25 -7.09 18.98
N ALA A 404 7.07 -7.64 20.19
CA ALA A 404 8.14 -8.35 20.90
C ALA A 404 8.62 -9.59 20.14
N LEU A 405 7.70 -10.36 19.54
CA LEU A 405 8.06 -11.51 18.69
C LEU A 405 8.89 -11.08 17.49
N ILE A 406 8.46 -10.04 16.78
CA ILE A 406 9.15 -9.54 15.57
C ILE A 406 10.52 -8.98 15.94
N ARG A 407 10.63 -8.18 17.00
CA ARG A 407 11.93 -7.67 17.47
C ARG A 407 12.92 -8.77 17.81
N LYS A 408 12.43 -9.87 18.38
CA LYS A 408 13.26 -11.04 18.69
C LYS A 408 13.70 -11.80 17.43
N GLY A 409 12.81 -11.94 16.44
CA GLY A 409 13.04 -12.75 15.24
C GLY A 409 13.66 -12.03 14.05
N ALA A 410 13.42 -10.72 13.92
CA ALA A 410 13.85 -9.85 12.82
C ALA A 410 14.15 -8.43 13.36
N PRO A 411 15.19 -8.26 14.21
CA PRO A 411 15.46 -7.02 14.94
C PRO A 411 15.75 -5.79 14.04
N GLN A 412 16.13 -6.01 12.79
CA GLN A 412 16.40 -4.96 11.82
C GLN A 412 15.14 -4.34 11.19
N VAL A 413 13.97 -4.95 11.40
CA VAL A 413 12.70 -4.44 10.88
C VAL A 413 12.24 -3.26 11.73
N LYS A 414 11.86 -2.17 11.06
CA LYS A 414 11.19 -1.04 11.68
C LYS A 414 9.69 -1.32 11.74
N ILE A 415 9.08 -1.23 12.92
CA ILE A 415 7.69 -1.64 13.14
C ILE A 415 6.83 -0.39 13.43
N GLY A 416 5.68 -0.28 12.78
CA GLY A 416 4.66 0.72 13.08
C GLY A 416 3.26 0.11 13.13
N LEU A 417 2.34 0.81 13.79
CA LEU A 417 0.91 0.48 13.78
C LEU A 417 0.18 1.42 12.82
N GLY A 418 -0.72 0.88 12.00
CA GLY A 418 -1.47 1.64 11.00
C GLY A 418 -2.83 2.14 11.48
N LEU A 419 -2.96 3.45 11.69
CA LEU A 419 -4.22 4.11 12.03
C LEU A 419 -5.06 4.40 10.77
N GLY A 420 -6.34 4.05 10.81
CA GLY A 420 -7.33 4.54 9.86
C GLY A 420 -7.72 6.00 10.15
N ASP A 421 -7.91 6.81 9.10
CA ASP A 421 -8.30 8.23 9.16
C ASP A 421 -9.81 8.41 9.42
N TRP A 422 -10.30 7.90 10.55
CA TRP A 422 -11.73 7.89 10.90
C TRP A 422 -12.10 8.85 12.03
N ASP A 423 -11.14 9.56 12.59
CA ASP A 423 -11.37 10.43 13.74
C ASP A 423 -12.19 11.66 13.35
N GLN A 424 -13.35 11.81 14.00
CA GLN A 424 -14.15 13.02 13.89
C GLN A 424 -13.67 14.05 14.91
N PRO A 425 -13.77 15.36 14.64
CA PRO A 425 -13.50 16.38 15.64
C PRO A 425 -14.31 16.13 16.92
N GLY A 426 -13.61 15.89 18.03
CA GLY A 426 -14.21 15.63 19.34
C GLY A 426 -14.59 14.18 19.65
N SER A 427 -14.28 13.20 18.77
CA SER A 427 -14.42 11.78 19.09
C SER A 427 -13.26 11.28 19.97
N THR A 428 -13.43 10.09 20.54
CA THR A 428 -12.30 9.32 21.10
C THR A 428 -11.23 9.17 20.01
N PRO A 429 -9.95 9.42 20.30
CA PRO A 429 -8.90 9.25 19.30
C PRO A 429 -8.77 7.78 18.87
N SER A 430 -8.56 7.56 17.58
CA SER A 430 -8.33 6.26 16.93
C SER A 430 -7.25 5.39 17.59
N TYR A 431 -6.29 6.02 18.26
CA TYR A 431 -5.18 5.36 18.93
C TYR A 431 -5.45 4.99 20.41
N ALA A 432 -6.65 5.25 20.94
CA ALA A 432 -6.93 5.10 22.38
C ALA A 432 -6.66 3.68 22.91
N SER A 433 -6.97 2.63 22.13
CA SER A 433 -6.72 1.23 22.49
C SER A 433 -5.30 0.73 22.16
N ALA A 434 -4.41 1.59 21.65
CA ALA A 434 -3.09 1.21 21.14
C ALA A 434 -1.95 2.09 21.69
N GLN A 435 -2.16 2.79 22.81
CA GLN A 435 -1.20 3.79 23.30
C GLN A 435 0.19 3.19 23.56
N LYS A 436 0.30 2.07 24.29
CA LYS A 436 1.60 1.49 24.65
C LYS A 436 2.27 0.81 23.47
N SER A 437 1.51 0.18 22.59
CA SER A 437 2.03 -0.43 21.37
C SER A 437 2.53 0.62 20.38
N ILE A 438 1.87 1.77 20.27
CA ILE A 438 2.40 2.93 19.56
C ILE A 438 3.70 3.42 20.21
N GLU A 439 3.76 3.54 21.54
CA GLU A 439 4.99 3.88 22.27
C GLU A 439 6.12 2.84 22.08
N ALA A 440 5.80 1.57 21.87
CA ALA A 440 6.78 0.51 21.57
C ALA A 440 7.23 0.45 20.09
N SER A 441 6.47 1.10 19.20
CA SER A 441 6.74 1.12 17.75
C SER A 441 7.87 2.09 17.38
N ASP A 442 8.50 1.90 16.21
CA ASP A 442 9.49 2.85 15.66
C ASP A 442 8.83 4.10 15.08
N PHE A 443 7.64 3.94 14.52
CA PHE A 443 6.88 5.01 13.87
C PHE A 443 5.37 4.73 13.97
N VAL A 444 4.56 5.71 13.58
CA VAL A 444 3.10 5.55 13.40
C VAL A 444 2.79 5.55 11.91
N ALA A 445 1.97 4.61 11.44
CA ALA A 445 1.45 4.62 10.09
C ALA A 445 0.02 5.16 10.07
N SER A 446 -0.36 5.74 8.94
CA SER A 446 -1.73 6.17 8.68
C SER A 446 -2.15 5.90 7.25
N MET A 447 -3.45 5.77 7.06
CA MET A 447 -4.11 5.56 5.79
C MET A 447 -4.90 6.81 5.41
N LEU A 448 -4.81 7.21 4.15
CA LEU A 448 -5.60 8.30 3.58
C LEU A 448 -6.20 7.79 2.27
N MET A 449 -7.47 7.41 2.31
CA MET A 449 -8.18 6.93 1.13
C MET A 449 -9.28 7.91 0.73
N LEU A 450 -9.37 8.18 -0.57
CA LEU A 450 -10.34 9.11 -1.15
C LEU A 450 -11.03 8.45 -2.33
N SER A 451 -12.33 8.72 -2.47
CA SER A 451 -13.06 8.44 -3.71
C SER A 451 -14.08 9.53 -3.97
N SER A 452 -14.64 9.51 -5.17
CA SER A 452 -15.72 10.42 -5.53
C SER A 452 -16.96 10.22 -4.65
N TYR A 453 -17.20 9.00 -4.14
CA TYR A 453 -18.33 8.67 -3.29
C TYR A 453 -18.25 9.32 -1.90
N THR A 454 -17.04 9.50 -1.37
CA THR A 454 -16.86 10.14 -0.05
C THR A 454 -16.73 11.64 -0.17
N GLU A 455 -15.91 12.16 -1.09
CA GLU A 455 -15.54 13.57 -1.03
C GLU A 455 -16.60 14.49 -1.66
N ARG A 456 -17.46 14.01 -2.56
CA ARG A 456 -18.51 14.84 -3.19
C ARG A 456 -19.51 15.40 -2.19
N VAL A 457 -19.72 14.74 -1.05
CA VAL A 457 -20.68 15.19 -0.03
C VAL A 457 -20.13 16.33 0.84
N HIS A 458 -18.83 16.60 0.73
CA HIS A 458 -18.13 17.63 1.48
C HIS A 458 -17.88 18.86 0.60
N SER A 459 -18.08 20.04 1.17
CA SER A 459 -17.89 21.34 0.48
C SER A 459 -17.22 22.38 1.36
N ALA A 460 -16.59 21.91 2.45
CA ALA A 460 -15.86 22.75 3.37
C ALA A 460 -14.37 22.40 3.33
N PRO A 461 -13.48 23.40 3.38
CA PRO A 461 -12.05 23.20 3.17
C PRO A 461 -11.34 22.38 4.26
N ASP A 462 -11.91 22.30 5.46
CA ASP A 462 -11.40 21.44 6.53
C ASP A 462 -11.65 19.95 6.29
N TRP A 463 -12.47 19.60 5.30
CA TRP A 463 -12.59 18.22 4.82
C TRP A 463 -11.53 17.85 3.80
N SER A 464 -10.72 18.80 3.33
CA SER A 464 -9.59 18.50 2.46
C SER A 464 -8.72 17.40 3.08
N ALA A 465 -8.40 16.38 2.29
CA ALA A 465 -7.65 15.20 2.71
C ALA A 465 -6.33 15.55 3.41
N TRP A 466 -5.64 16.57 2.91
CA TRP A 466 -4.39 17.05 3.49
C TRP A 466 -4.57 17.81 4.80
N VAL A 467 -5.72 18.45 5.00
CA VAL A 467 -6.07 19.07 6.29
C VAL A 467 -6.43 18.00 7.33
N ARG A 468 -7.08 16.89 6.92
CA ARG A 468 -7.24 15.70 7.78
C ARG A 468 -5.87 15.14 8.20
N ALA A 469 -4.97 14.95 7.24
CA ALA A 469 -3.61 14.49 7.50
C ALA A 469 -2.81 15.43 8.43
N LEU A 470 -2.93 16.76 8.29
CA LEU A 470 -2.29 17.72 9.18
C LEU A 470 -2.81 17.60 10.62
N ARG A 471 -4.13 17.46 10.82
CA ARG A 471 -4.71 17.26 12.15
C ARG A 471 -4.27 15.97 12.79
N LEU A 472 -4.13 14.90 12.01
CA LEU A 472 -3.57 13.66 12.51
C LEU A 472 -2.11 13.86 12.93
N GLY A 473 -1.28 14.44 12.05
CA GLY A 473 0.13 14.70 12.35
C GLY A 473 0.33 15.55 13.60
N GLU A 474 -0.49 16.58 13.81
CA GLU A 474 -0.42 17.43 14.99
C GLU A 474 -0.74 16.66 16.28
N ARG A 475 -1.80 15.85 16.28
CA ARG A 475 -2.13 14.99 17.42
C ARG A 475 -1.04 13.96 17.71
N LEU A 476 -0.53 13.29 16.67
CA LEU A 476 0.56 12.31 16.83
C LEU A 476 1.83 12.96 17.38
N GLN A 477 2.18 14.15 16.88
CA GLN A 477 3.33 14.92 17.34
C GLN A 477 3.19 15.34 18.80
N GLN A 478 2.00 15.81 19.21
CA GLN A 478 1.72 16.21 20.59
C GLN A 478 1.75 15.03 21.58
N HIS A 479 1.21 13.88 21.19
CA HIS A 479 1.02 12.76 22.10
C HIS A 479 2.22 11.81 22.16
N PHE A 480 2.78 11.47 21.00
CA PHE A 480 3.82 10.45 20.89
C PHE A 480 5.19 11.04 20.54
N ASN A 481 5.23 12.21 19.89
CA ASN A 481 6.45 12.82 19.37
C ASN A 481 7.29 11.82 18.55
N LYS A 482 6.61 11.09 17.65
CA LYS A 482 7.19 10.06 16.79
C LYS A 482 7.11 10.43 15.33
N PRO A 483 8.07 9.97 14.51
CA PRO A 483 7.91 10.04 13.07
C PRO A 483 6.67 9.23 12.66
N TRP A 484 5.99 9.71 11.63
CA TRP A 484 4.85 9.01 11.07
C TRP A 484 4.88 8.96 9.55
N MET A 485 4.17 8.00 8.99
CA MET A 485 4.10 7.79 7.54
C MET A 485 2.66 7.71 7.06
N LEU A 486 2.42 8.20 5.86
CA LEU A 486 1.23 7.86 5.08
C LEU A 486 1.52 6.54 4.37
N ALA A 487 1.24 5.44 5.05
CA ALA A 487 1.53 4.08 4.59
C ALA A 487 0.63 3.64 3.43
N TYR A 488 -0.55 4.26 3.33
CA TYR A 488 -1.56 3.92 2.33
C TYR A 488 -2.28 5.18 1.89
N LEU A 489 -1.70 5.89 0.92
CA LEU A 489 -2.36 6.99 0.24
C LEU A 489 -3.02 6.46 -1.03
N SER A 490 -4.34 6.49 -1.08
CA SER A 490 -5.12 5.96 -2.19
C SER A 490 -6.18 6.95 -2.63
N ILE A 491 -6.22 7.29 -3.91
CA ILE A 491 -7.22 8.22 -4.45
C ILE A 491 -7.80 7.59 -5.71
N ALA A 492 -9.08 7.22 -5.67
CA ALA A 492 -9.72 6.60 -6.82
C ALA A 492 -9.85 7.60 -7.96
N SER A 493 -9.62 7.15 -9.19
CA SER A 493 -9.82 7.96 -10.39
C SER A 493 -11.19 7.73 -11.04
N GLU A 494 -11.98 6.78 -10.55
CA GLU A 494 -13.34 6.53 -11.00
C GLU A 494 -14.40 6.89 -9.93
N PRO A 495 -15.64 7.20 -10.37
CA PRO A 495 -16.00 7.62 -11.72
C PRO A 495 -15.58 9.07 -12.05
N ASN A 496 -15.02 9.28 -13.25
CA ASN A 496 -14.66 10.60 -13.81
C ASN A 496 -13.78 11.48 -12.90
N TRP A 497 -12.86 10.86 -12.16
CA TRP A 497 -12.06 11.49 -11.12
C TRP A 497 -10.56 11.49 -11.42
N GLU A 498 -10.13 11.10 -12.62
CA GLU A 498 -8.71 11.11 -12.98
C GLU A 498 -8.06 12.51 -12.85
N ALA A 499 -8.75 13.56 -13.31
CA ALA A 499 -8.29 14.93 -13.11
C ALA A 499 -8.23 15.30 -11.62
N GLN A 500 -9.20 14.83 -10.83
CA GLN A 500 -9.25 15.09 -9.40
C GLN A 500 -8.10 14.39 -8.66
N GLN A 501 -7.79 13.14 -9.02
CA GLN A 501 -6.66 12.38 -8.50
C GLN A 501 -5.35 13.17 -8.68
N ALA A 502 -5.15 13.78 -9.86
CA ALA A 502 -4.01 14.66 -10.14
C ALA A 502 -4.06 15.96 -9.33
N ILE A 503 -5.22 16.60 -9.19
CA ILE A 503 -5.41 17.83 -8.40
C ILE A 503 -5.10 17.60 -6.93
N GLU A 504 -5.57 16.50 -6.33
CA GLU A 504 -5.28 16.17 -4.93
C GLU A 504 -3.78 15.98 -4.70
N LEU A 505 -3.08 15.31 -5.62
CA LEU A 505 -1.63 15.23 -5.58
C LEU A 505 -0.96 16.61 -5.74
N GLN A 506 -1.47 17.49 -6.60
CA GLN A 506 -0.92 18.85 -6.73
C GLN A 506 -1.02 19.64 -5.42
N LYS A 507 -2.12 19.48 -4.66
CA LYS A 507 -2.26 20.12 -3.35
C LYS A 507 -1.19 19.67 -2.37
N LEU A 508 -0.72 18.41 -2.43
CA LEU A 508 0.33 17.90 -1.55
C LEU A 508 1.57 18.79 -1.56
N LYS A 509 1.90 19.43 -2.70
CA LYS A 509 3.02 20.38 -2.77
C LYS A 509 2.93 21.48 -1.71
N ASP A 510 1.73 22.00 -1.45
CA ASP A 510 1.48 23.08 -0.49
C ASP A 510 1.50 22.55 0.96
N TYR A 511 1.06 21.30 1.16
CA TYR A 511 0.88 20.71 2.48
C TYR A 511 2.09 19.93 2.99
N LEU A 512 2.91 19.36 2.10
CA LEU A 512 4.04 18.51 2.44
C LEU A 512 5.03 19.18 3.41
N PRO A 513 5.40 20.46 3.26
CA PRO A 513 6.29 21.12 4.21
C PRO A 513 5.72 21.16 5.64
N MET A 514 4.42 21.43 5.79
CA MET A 514 3.73 21.44 7.08
C MET A 514 3.62 20.02 7.67
N LEU A 515 3.27 19.03 6.83
CA LEU A 515 3.22 17.63 7.23
C LEU A 515 4.58 17.13 7.72
N ARG A 516 5.68 17.50 7.04
CA ARG A 516 7.05 17.15 7.43
C ARG A 516 7.45 17.79 8.77
N LYS A 517 7.03 19.03 9.03
CA LYS A 517 7.22 19.68 10.34
C LYS A 517 6.52 18.93 11.48
N LEU A 518 5.42 18.25 11.16
CA LEU A 518 4.68 17.38 12.07
C LEU A 518 5.21 15.93 12.08
N GLY A 519 6.42 15.68 11.57
CA GLY A 519 7.05 14.37 11.64
C GLY A 519 6.69 13.40 10.51
N LEU A 520 5.98 13.84 9.46
CA LEU A 520 5.75 12.99 8.28
C LEU A 520 7.10 12.73 7.58
N PHE A 521 7.57 11.49 7.57
CA PHE A 521 8.87 11.13 6.96
C PHE A 521 8.74 10.33 5.66
N ALA A 522 7.58 9.71 5.43
CA ALA A 522 7.35 8.85 4.27
C ALA A 522 5.91 8.91 3.76
N LEU A 523 5.74 8.68 2.47
CA LEU A 523 4.44 8.53 1.80
C LEU A 523 4.52 7.41 0.77
N ASN A 524 3.62 6.44 0.91
CA ASN A 524 3.43 5.36 -0.05
C ASN A 524 2.11 5.51 -0.77
N TRP A 525 2.19 5.62 -2.09
CA TRP A 525 1.02 5.61 -2.96
C TRP A 525 0.54 4.18 -3.20
N PHE A 526 -0.74 3.95 -2.97
CA PHE A 526 -1.42 2.75 -3.37
C PHE A 526 -2.33 3.07 -4.55
N SER A 527 -2.13 2.50 -5.74
CA SER A 527 -1.11 1.53 -6.17
C SER A 527 -0.38 2.03 -7.42
N LEU A 528 0.63 1.29 -7.92
CA LEU A 528 1.28 1.67 -9.18
C LEU A 528 0.31 1.55 -10.36
N THR A 529 -0.48 0.48 -10.39
CA THR A 529 -1.42 0.12 -11.46
C THR A 529 -2.82 -0.07 -10.91
N ASP A 530 -3.83 0.25 -11.72
CA ASP A 530 -5.22 -0.16 -11.45
C ASP A 530 -5.35 -1.67 -11.31
N GLU A 531 -6.28 -2.09 -10.47
CA GLU A 531 -6.55 -3.49 -10.13
C GLU A 531 -8.02 -3.81 -10.47
N PRO A 532 -8.34 -4.26 -11.70
CA PRO A 532 -9.73 -4.41 -12.17
C PRO A 532 -10.59 -5.35 -11.32
N ASN A 533 -9.95 -6.26 -10.59
CA ASN A 533 -10.64 -7.24 -9.75
C ASN A 533 -10.70 -6.81 -8.27
N GLN A 534 -10.18 -5.62 -7.92
CA GLN A 534 -10.21 -5.13 -6.55
C GLN A 534 -11.66 -4.83 -6.12
N GLN A 535 -11.97 -5.20 -4.89
CA GLN A 535 -13.25 -4.98 -4.24
C GLN A 535 -13.01 -4.48 -2.81
N GLY A 536 -13.89 -3.63 -2.31
CA GLY A 536 -13.74 -3.00 -1.01
C GLY A 536 -14.85 -1.99 -0.72
N TRP A 537 -14.62 -1.16 0.29
CA TRP A 537 -15.60 -0.19 0.78
C TRP A 537 -16.01 0.84 -0.27
N PHE A 538 -15.09 1.26 -1.14
CA PHE A 538 -15.34 2.25 -2.18
C PHE A 538 -16.05 1.68 -3.43
N SER A 539 -16.62 0.48 -3.34
CA SER A 539 -17.31 -0.17 -4.46
C SER A 539 -16.39 -0.33 -5.69
N ASP A 540 -16.89 -0.05 -6.88
CA ASP A 540 -16.15 -0.06 -8.14
C ASP A 540 -14.97 0.92 -8.21
N ALA A 541 -14.95 1.99 -7.41
CA ALA A 541 -13.85 2.95 -7.39
C ALA A 541 -12.54 2.33 -6.88
N GLU A 542 -12.63 1.23 -6.12
CA GLU A 542 -11.50 0.41 -5.66
C GLU A 542 -10.58 -0.06 -6.81
N GLN A 543 -11.13 -0.18 -8.02
CA GLN A 543 -10.39 -0.67 -9.19
C GLN A 543 -9.43 0.37 -9.77
N SER A 544 -9.51 1.62 -9.31
CA SER A 544 -9.01 2.79 -10.04
C SER A 544 -7.97 3.63 -9.27
N PHE A 545 -7.31 3.04 -8.26
CA PHE A 545 -6.32 3.70 -7.41
C PHE A 545 -4.94 3.87 -8.04
N GLY A 546 -4.68 3.21 -9.17
CA GLY A 546 -3.39 3.23 -9.84
C GLY A 546 -2.97 4.61 -10.32
N LEU A 547 -1.67 4.87 -10.32
CA LEU A 547 -1.06 5.95 -11.14
C LEU A 547 -1.06 5.58 -12.63
N LEU A 548 -1.02 4.29 -12.93
CA LEU A 548 -1.15 3.71 -14.25
C LEU A 548 -2.49 2.98 -14.36
N THR A 549 -3.03 2.87 -15.57
CA THR A 549 -4.13 1.95 -15.86
C THR A 549 -3.68 0.48 -15.75
N ALA A 550 -4.62 -0.46 -15.82
CA ALA A 550 -4.33 -1.90 -15.82
C ALA A 550 -3.46 -2.33 -17.03
N ASP A 551 -3.47 -1.55 -18.11
CA ASP A 551 -2.64 -1.70 -19.30
C ASP A 551 -1.35 -0.86 -19.27
N TYR A 552 -0.94 -0.42 -18.07
CA TYR A 552 0.30 0.34 -17.84
C TYR A 552 0.37 1.69 -18.58
N GLN A 553 -0.79 2.26 -18.93
CA GLN A 553 -0.86 3.63 -19.48
C GLN A 553 -0.83 4.64 -18.34
N ALA A 554 -0.03 5.70 -18.49
CA ALA A 554 0.08 6.72 -17.44
C ALA A 554 -1.19 7.58 -17.38
N LYS A 555 -1.73 7.75 -16.17
CA LYS A 555 -2.80 8.71 -15.89
C LYS A 555 -2.24 10.11 -15.66
N ALA A 556 -3.11 11.12 -15.63
CA ALA A 556 -2.72 12.49 -15.28
C ALA A 556 -1.97 12.58 -13.92
N SER A 557 -2.39 11.78 -12.94
CA SER A 557 -1.79 11.72 -11.59
C SER A 557 -0.34 11.22 -11.59
N PHE A 558 0.04 10.31 -12.50
CA PHE A 558 1.41 9.78 -12.60
C PHE A 558 2.45 10.89 -12.79
N ASN A 559 2.18 11.83 -13.69
CA ASN A 559 3.11 12.92 -13.98
C ASN A 559 3.26 13.87 -12.79
N VAL A 560 2.16 14.17 -12.08
CA VAL A 560 2.20 14.98 -10.86
C VAL A 560 3.01 14.27 -9.78
N TYR A 561 2.76 12.98 -9.57
CA TYR A 561 3.49 12.18 -8.59
C TYR A 561 4.99 12.12 -8.91
N LYS A 562 5.37 11.83 -10.16
CA LYS A 562 6.78 11.83 -10.62
C LYS A 562 7.46 13.19 -10.39
N GLN A 563 6.77 14.30 -10.65
CA GLN A 563 7.29 15.64 -10.35
C GLN A 563 7.48 15.88 -8.85
N LEU A 564 6.53 15.45 -8.01
CA LEU A 564 6.66 15.57 -6.55
C LEU A 564 7.86 14.78 -6.02
N VAL A 565 8.05 13.55 -6.50
CA VAL A 565 9.21 12.71 -6.17
C VAL A 565 10.49 13.44 -6.57
N ASN A 566 10.64 13.83 -7.84
CA ASN A 566 11.86 14.46 -8.36
C ASN A 566 12.21 15.79 -7.67
N ASN A 567 11.20 16.58 -7.29
CA ASN A 567 11.41 17.85 -6.60
C ASN A 567 11.83 17.69 -5.12
N ASN A 568 11.70 16.48 -4.56
CA ASN A 568 11.92 16.21 -3.13
C ASN A 568 12.84 15.00 -2.86
N SER A 569 13.49 14.45 -3.88
CA SER A 569 14.29 13.22 -3.78
C SER A 569 15.77 13.45 -3.44
N GLU A 570 16.31 14.66 -3.66
CA GLU A 570 17.71 14.93 -3.30
C GLU A 570 17.88 15.19 -1.79
N PRO A 571 18.70 14.38 -1.09
CA PRO A 571 19.06 14.68 0.29
C PRO A 571 19.87 15.99 0.31
N ASN A 572 19.41 16.98 1.07
CA ASN A 572 20.16 18.23 1.25
C ASN A 572 21.50 18.01 1.98
N THR A 573 21.66 16.86 2.66
CA THR A 573 22.83 16.51 3.46
C THR A 573 23.27 15.07 3.11
N PRO A 574 24.57 14.81 2.92
CA PRO A 574 25.05 13.44 2.78
C PRO A 574 24.73 12.61 4.02
N PRO A 575 24.41 11.30 3.87
CA PRO A 575 24.18 10.42 5.01
C PRO A 575 25.46 10.25 5.83
N GLN A 576 25.34 10.35 7.15
CA GLN A 576 26.43 10.13 8.09
C GLN A 576 26.35 8.71 8.67
N ILE A 577 27.51 8.08 8.86
CA ILE A 577 27.60 6.81 9.61
C ILE A 577 27.53 7.13 11.09
N LEU A 578 26.48 6.63 11.76
CA LEU A 578 26.33 6.71 13.21
C LEU A 578 27.08 5.56 13.90
N ASN A 579 27.09 4.39 13.27
CA ASN A 579 27.74 3.19 13.77
C ASN A 579 28.13 2.29 12.59
N PHE A 580 29.33 1.71 12.62
CA PHE A 580 29.77 0.71 11.66
C PHE A 580 30.57 -0.36 12.40
N LYS A 581 30.05 -1.59 12.40
CA LYS A 581 30.62 -2.74 13.11
C LYS A 581 30.75 -3.91 12.15
N VAL A 582 31.96 -4.42 12.08
CA VAL A 582 32.29 -5.68 11.41
C VAL A 582 32.56 -6.70 12.50
N GLY A 583 31.79 -7.79 12.51
CA GLY A 583 31.96 -8.90 13.45
C GLY A 583 33.32 -9.57 13.30
N LYS A 584 33.73 -10.31 14.34
CA LYS A 584 34.89 -11.22 14.21
C LYS A 584 34.44 -12.46 13.44
N ILE A 585 35.27 -12.95 12.54
CA ILE A 585 35.04 -14.22 11.83
C ILE A 585 35.27 -15.36 12.84
N PRO A 586 34.25 -16.15 13.22
CA PRO A 586 34.42 -17.20 14.22
C PRO A 586 35.10 -18.44 13.64
N ALA A 587 35.96 -19.10 14.43
CA ALA A 587 36.54 -20.40 14.10
C ALA A 587 35.61 -21.53 14.62
N PRO A 588 34.40 -21.64 14.04
CA PRO A 588 34.31 -22.55 12.91
C PRO A 588 33.71 -21.92 11.64
N VAL A 589 34.15 -22.48 10.51
CA VAL A 589 33.77 -22.22 9.11
C VAL A 589 32.30 -21.78 8.99
N LEU A 590 31.36 -22.45 9.67
CA LEU A 590 29.90 -22.26 9.60
C LEU A 590 29.28 -20.91 10.04
N THR A 591 30.01 -20.00 10.71
CA THR A 591 29.39 -18.78 11.26
C THR A 591 29.58 -17.56 10.34
N PRO A 592 28.52 -16.78 10.01
CA PRO A 592 28.67 -15.62 9.15
C PRO A 592 29.46 -14.48 9.80
N LEU A 593 30.20 -13.74 8.96
CA LEU A 593 30.65 -12.38 9.26
C LEU A 593 29.42 -11.45 9.27
N THR A 594 29.02 -11.00 10.45
CA THR A 594 27.96 -9.99 10.56
C THR A 594 28.54 -8.59 10.34
N ILE A 595 27.99 -7.85 9.38
CA ILE A 595 28.28 -6.44 9.14
C ILE A 595 27.03 -5.65 9.53
N LYS A 596 27.19 -4.65 10.40
CA LYS A 596 26.11 -3.77 10.83
C LYS A 596 26.51 -2.31 10.61
N ALA A 597 25.58 -1.53 10.07
CA ALA A 597 25.74 -0.09 9.98
C ALA A 597 24.44 0.63 10.29
N ASP A 598 24.54 1.80 10.92
CA ASP A 598 23.42 2.71 11.17
C ASP A 598 23.76 4.08 10.58
N PHE A 599 22.78 4.72 9.95
CA PHE A 599 22.94 5.97 9.22
C PHE A 599 22.04 7.07 9.80
N SER A 600 22.39 8.33 9.55
CA SER A 600 21.58 9.49 9.97
C SER A 600 20.20 9.53 9.30
N HIS A 601 20.08 8.91 8.12
CA HIS A 601 18.86 8.80 7.33
C HIS A 601 19.06 7.73 6.25
N TRP A 602 18.00 7.41 5.50
CA TRP A 602 18.08 6.37 4.47
C TRP A 602 19.11 6.70 3.39
N ALA A 603 19.87 5.70 2.95
CA ALA A 603 20.88 5.82 1.91
C ALA A 603 20.95 4.55 1.06
N ALA A 604 21.38 4.69 -0.20
CA ALA A 604 21.88 3.56 -0.96
C ALA A 604 23.25 3.17 -0.42
N TRP A 605 23.40 1.94 0.04
CA TRP A 605 24.65 1.44 0.59
C TRP A 605 25.24 0.37 -0.32
N GLN A 606 26.57 0.30 -0.33
CA GLN A 606 27.31 -0.77 -0.98
C GLN A 606 28.41 -1.25 -0.03
N ILE A 607 28.42 -2.56 0.23
CA ILE A 607 29.47 -3.25 0.93
C ILE A 607 30.36 -3.96 -0.10
N VAL A 608 31.65 -3.67 -0.07
CA VAL A 608 32.66 -4.32 -0.91
C VAL A 608 33.63 -5.08 -0.01
N ILE A 609 33.67 -6.39 -0.13
CA ILE A 609 34.64 -7.26 0.56
C ILE A 609 35.70 -7.66 -0.46
N MET A 610 36.94 -7.22 -0.25
CA MET A 610 38.05 -7.41 -1.18
C MET A 610 39.17 -8.24 -0.59
N GLN A 611 39.77 -9.11 -1.41
CA GLN A 611 41.06 -9.73 -1.17
C GLN A 611 41.86 -9.67 -2.47
N ASP A 612 43.06 -9.11 -2.41
CA ASP A 612 43.85 -8.74 -3.60
C ASP A 612 43.02 -7.88 -4.59
N GLU A 613 42.99 -8.26 -5.87
CA GLU A 613 42.25 -7.60 -6.95
C GLU A 613 40.82 -8.13 -7.14
N LYS A 614 40.26 -8.79 -6.13
CA LYS A 614 38.99 -9.51 -6.27
C LYS A 614 38.04 -9.07 -5.19
N ALA A 615 36.78 -8.86 -5.57
CA ALA A 615 35.78 -8.22 -4.76
C ALA A 615 34.48 -9.02 -4.78
N TRP A 616 33.85 -9.11 -3.63
CA TRP A 616 32.43 -9.40 -3.48
C TRP A 616 31.70 -8.10 -3.18
N ILE A 617 30.59 -7.86 -3.87
CA ILE A 617 29.83 -6.63 -3.76
C ILE A 617 28.39 -6.99 -3.38
N SER A 618 27.89 -6.36 -2.31
CA SER A 618 26.47 -6.36 -1.96
C SER A 618 25.99 -4.93 -1.83
N GLN A 619 24.76 -4.69 -2.26
CA GLN A 619 24.15 -3.37 -2.25
C GLN A 619 22.72 -3.45 -1.76
N GLY A 620 22.23 -2.33 -1.25
CA GLY A 620 20.85 -2.18 -0.86
C GLY A 620 20.53 -0.75 -0.45
N VAL A 621 19.39 -0.56 0.20
CA VAL A 621 18.96 0.75 0.69
C VAL A 621 18.40 0.64 2.10
N GLY A 622 18.56 1.70 2.89
CA GLY A 622 18.07 1.72 4.26
C GLY A 622 18.68 2.84 5.10
N ASP A 623 18.09 3.12 6.26
CA ASP A 623 18.69 3.93 7.33
C ASP A 623 19.58 3.08 8.26
N SER A 624 19.55 1.77 8.09
CA SER A 624 20.50 0.82 8.66
C SER A 624 20.68 -0.38 7.73
N LEU A 625 21.70 -1.18 8.00
CA LEU A 625 21.82 -2.51 7.40
C LEU A 625 22.33 -3.51 8.41
N GLN A 626 21.83 -4.73 8.32
CA GLN A 626 22.44 -5.91 8.92
C GLN A 626 22.63 -6.96 7.81
N LEU A 627 23.89 -7.27 7.52
CA LEU A 627 24.26 -8.25 6.52
C LEU A 627 25.01 -9.40 7.21
N ASN A 628 24.57 -10.62 6.95
CA ASN A 628 25.29 -11.83 7.36
C ASN A 628 26.02 -12.39 6.15
N TRP A 629 27.33 -12.14 6.06
CA TRP A 629 28.17 -12.67 5.00
C TRP A 629 28.73 -14.04 5.41
N HIS A 630 28.26 -15.11 4.78
CA HIS A 630 28.56 -16.47 5.26
C HIS A 630 29.97 -16.99 4.95
N GLY A 631 30.83 -16.28 4.21
CA GLY A 631 32.27 -16.56 4.00
C GLY A 631 32.64 -17.91 3.33
N GLN A 632 31.97 -18.99 3.66
CA GLN A 632 32.20 -20.39 3.26
C GLN A 632 31.75 -20.68 1.83
N MET A 633 31.07 -19.71 1.23
CA MET A 633 30.58 -19.73 -0.13
C MET A 633 31.34 -18.72 -0.96
N LEU A 634 32.61 -18.51 -0.61
CA LEU A 634 33.48 -17.66 -1.37
C LEU A 634 33.70 -18.28 -2.75
N PRO A 635 33.72 -17.46 -3.82
CA PRO A 635 34.16 -17.91 -5.12
C PRO A 635 35.65 -18.27 -4.99
N GLU A 636 36.19 -19.13 -5.86
CA GLU A 636 37.53 -19.77 -5.76
C GLU A 636 38.73 -18.87 -5.41
N TRP A 637 38.55 -17.55 -5.42
CA TRP A 637 39.58 -16.59 -5.21
C TRP A 637 39.94 -16.21 -3.77
N ALA A 638 39.02 -16.33 -2.82
CA ALA A 638 39.33 -15.92 -1.46
C ALA A 638 40.05 -17.05 -0.71
N HIS A 639 41.23 -16.76 -0.19
CA HIS A 639 42.09 -17.68 0.52
C HIS A 639 42.27 -17.21 1.97
N SER A 640 42.68 -18.08 2.89
CA SER A 640 42.95 -17.66 4.27
C SER A 640 43.91 -16.46 4.29
N GLY A 641 43.49 -15.34 4.87
CA GLY A 641 44.19 -14.06 4.79
C GLY A 641 43.32 -12.84 5.13
N PRO A 642 43.89 -11.63 5.12
CA PRO A 642 43.14 -10.41 5.40
C PRO A 642 42.18 -10.06 4.24
N VAL A 643 40.96 -9.68 4.58
CA VAL A 643 39.97 -9.09 3.67
C VAL A 643 39.71 -7.63 4.05
N THR A 644 39.57 -6.76 3.06
CA THR A 644 39.19 -5.35 3.23
C THR A 644 37.70 -5.19 2.99
N ILE A 645 36.98 -4.63 3.96
CA ILE A 645 35.53 -4.43 3.91
C ILE A 645 35.30 -2.92 3.83
N SER A 646 34.80 -2.47 2.68
CA SER A 646 34.49 -1.07 2.41
C SER A 646 32.98 -0.84 2.44
N LEU A 647 32.56 0.28 3.01
CA LEU A 647 31.18 0.75 2.97
C LEU A 647 31.14 2.07 2.19
N SER A 648 30.34 2.08 1.12
CA SER A 648 30.01 3.27 0.35
C SER A 648 28.54 3.65 0.56
N LEU A 649 28.25 4.95 0.66
CA LEU A 649 26.90 5.50 0.72
C LEU A 649 26.68 6.42 -0.48
N ASN A 650 25.59 6.21 -1.22
CA ASN A 650 25.25 6.96 -2.44
C ASN A 650 26.42 7.05 -3.43
N GLY A 651 27.18 5.96 -3.58
CA GLY A 651 28.35 5.87 -4.46
C GLY A 651 29.64 6.48 -3.89
N GLN A 652 29.62 7.10 -2.71
CA GLN A 652 30.81 7.65 -2.06
C GLN A 652 31.37 6.67 -1.02
N LEU A 653 32.66 6.35 -1.11
CA LEU A 653 33.35 5.54 -0.09
C LEU A 653 33.41 6.31 1.23
N ILE A 654 32.83 5.75 2.29
CA ILE A 654 32.78 6.42 3.60
C ILE A 654 33.77 5.83 4.60
N THR A 655 33.90 4.50 4.65
CA THR A 655 34.78 3.83 5.62
C THR A 655 35.29 2.48 5.13
N GLN A 656 36.39 2.02 5.72
CA GLN A 656 37.01 0.72 5.46
C GLN A 656 37.42 0.04 6.77
N SER A 657 37.30 -1.28 6.82
CA SER A 657 37.74 -2.13 7.92
C SER A 657 38.49 -3.34 7.37
N GLN A 658 39.35 -3.96 8.18
CA GLN A 658 40.02 -5.21 7.84
C GLN A 658 39.55 -6.33 8.78
N ALA A 659 39.37 -7.52 8.23
CA ALA A 659 39.08 -8.74 8.98
C ALA A 659 39.95 -9.90 8.44
N SER A 660 40.38 -10.82 9.30
CA SER A 660 41.13 -12.01 8.87
C SER A 660 40.17 -13.17 8.59
N TRP A 661 40.28 -13.75 7.40
CA TRP A 661 39.52 -14.89 6.91
C TRP A 661 40.34 -16.19 7.02
N ASP A 662 39.70 -17.29 7.38
CA ASP A 662 40.30 -18.63 7.39
C ASP A 662 39.33 -19.64 6.78
N GLY A 663 39.56 -20.06 5.53
CA GLY A 663 38.62 -20.90 4.77
C GLY A 663 39.30 -21.85 3.80
N THR A 664 38.72 -23.04 3.63
CA THR A 664 39.19 -24.11 2.74
C THR A 664 38.33 -24.22 1.48
N LEU A 665 38.97 -24.41 0.32
CA LEU A 665 38.31 -24.61 -0.98
C LEU A 665 37.74 -26.04 -1.11
N SER A 666 36.58 -26.16 -1.77
CA SER A 666 35.91 -27.42 -2.13
C SER A 666 35.71 -27.51 -3.65
N SER A 667 35.62 -28.74 -4.18
CA SER A 667 35.85 -29.18 -5.58
C SER A 667 35.11 -28.44 -6.70
N THR A 668 35.76 -28.31 -7.87
CA THR A 668 35.30 -27.57 -9.06
C THR A 668 34.78 -28.47 -10.19
N SER A 669 33.73 -28.04 -10.91
CA SER A 669 33.38 -28.51 -12.25
C SER A 669 33.33 -27.31 -13.21
N ILE A 670 34.08 -27.35 -14.32
CA ILE A 670 34.15 -26.27 -15.32
C ILE A 670 33.23 -26.64 -16.49
N ILE A 671 32.35 -25.73 -16.92
CA ILE A 671 31.34 -26.01 -17.96
C ILE A 671 31.58 -25.20 -19.25
N ASN A 672 32.08 -23.95 -19.20
CA ASN A 672 32.43 -23.12 -20.37
C ASN A 672 31.47 -23.27 -21.59
N GLU A 673 30.18 -22.98 -21.39
CA GLU A 673 29.15 -23.09 -22.43
C GLU A 673 28.62 -21.71 -22.84
N SER A 674 28.75 -21.36 -24.13
CA SER A 674 28.04 -20.22 -24.73
C SER A 674 26.57 -20.57 -24.97
N MET A 675 25.64 -19.69 -24.58
CA MET A 675 24.22 -19.95 -24.68
C MET A 675 23.35 -18.75 -25.08
N THR A 676 22.22 -19.07 -25.71
CA THR A 676 21.09 -18.17 -25.95
C THR A 676 19.90 -18.71 -25.17
N LEU A 677 19.54 -18.07 -24.06
CA LEU A 677 18.46 -18.52 -23.18
C LEU A 677 17.14 -17.87 -23.59
N SER A 678 16.25 -18.62 -24.25
CA SER A 678 14.89 -18.15 -24.57
C SER A 678 13.88 -18.42 -23.46
N THR A 679 14.00 -19.55 -22.75
CA THR A 679 13.05 -19.95 -21.69
C THR A 679 13.74 -20.57 -20.48
N TRP A 680 14.39 -21.74 -20.63
CA TRP A 680 15.05 -22.46 -19.54
C TRP A 680 16.24 -23.30 -20.02
N GLN A 681 17.27 -23.41 -19.17
CA GLN A 681 18.39 -24.35 -19.29
C GLN A 681 18.57 -25.08 -17.97
N ILE A 682 18.93 -26.36 -18.04
CA ILE A 682 19.17 -27.22 -16.89
C ILE A 682 20.61 -27.75 -16.91
N TRP A 683 21.33 -27.67 -15.79
CA TRP A 683 22.67 -28.26 -15.62
C TRP A 683 22.72 -29.22 -14.45
N GLN A 684 23.62 -30.20 -14.59
CA GLN A 684 24.04 -31.18 -13.58
C GLN A 684 22.91 -32.04 -13.00
N ARG A 685 23.15 -33.35 -12.86
CA ARG A 685 22.19 -34.32 -12.32
C ARG A 685 22.79 -34.93 -11.07
N GLU A 686 22.73 -34.23 -9.95
CA GLU A 686 23.14 -34.83 -8.68
C GLU A 686 21.91 -35.45 -7.99
N PRO A 687 22.01 -36.68 -7.47
CA PRO A 687 21.01 -37.19 -6.56
C PRO A 687 20.97 -36.31 -5.28
N PRO A 688 19.78 -36.07 -4.68
CA PRO A 688 19.61 -35.15 -3.55
C PRO A 688 20.59 -35.39 -2.39
N GLU A 689 21.00 -36.64 -2.17
CA GLU A 689 21.91 -37.03 -1.10
C GLU A 689 23.33 -36.46 -1.27
N LYS A 690 23.74 -36.10 -2.50
CA LYS A 690 25.05 -35.50 -2.78
C LYS A 690 25.09 -33.99 -2.62
N LEU A 691 23.93 -33.33 -2.63
CA LEU A 691 23.84 -31.88 -2.37
C LEU A 691 24.05 -31.53 -0.88
N ASN A 692 24.05 -32.52 0.02
CA ASN A 692 24.30 -32.32 1.46
C ASN A 692 25.07 -33.50 2.10
N PRO A 693 26.41 -33.56 1.95
CA PRO A 693 27.24 -34.67 2.38
C PRO A 693 27.45 -34.76 3.90
N LEU A 694 27.16 -33.71 4.68
CA LEU A 694 27.25 -33.74 6.15
C LEU A 694 26.26 -34.74 6.78
N MET A 695 25.27 -35.23 6.02
CA MET A 695 24.32 -36.25 6.47
C MET A 695 24.76 -37.69 6.18
N LEU A 696 25.85 -37.91 5.42
CA LEU A 696 26.39 -39.25 5.13
C LEU A 696 27.28 -39.79 6.26
N GLY A 697 27.63 -38.97 7.26
CA GLY A 697 28.60 -39.32 8.31
C GLY A 697 28.04 -40.03 9.56
N LYS A 698 26.73 -40.30 9.67
CA LYS A 698 26.17 -41.08 10.79
C LYS A 698 25.15 -42.11 10.31
N GLU A 699 25.58 -43.38 10.28
CA GLU A 699 24.70 -44.55 10.24
C GLU A 699 23.74 -44.54 11.43
N VAL A 700 22.58 -43.91 11.31
CA VAL A 700 21.47 -44.06 12.26
C VAL A 700 20.16 -44.20 11.49
N LEU A 701 19.73 -45.47 11.37
CA LEU A 701 18.36 -45.98 11.23
C LEU A 701 17.34 -45.15 10.41
N GLY A 702 17.09 -45.60 9.17
CA GLY A 702 15.92 -45.25 8.35
C GLY A 702 16.24 -44.52 7.05
N LYS A 703 16.66 -45.26 6.00
CA LYS A 703 17.15 -44.72 4.72
C LYS A 703 16.14 -43.93 3.88
N GLU A 704 14.83 -43.98 4.15
CA GLU A 704 13.83 -43.34 3.27
C GLU A 704 13.38 -41.93 3.68
N THR A 705 13.68 -41.48 4.90
CA THR A 705 13.11 -40.21 5.43
C THR A 705 14.12 -39.06 5.53
N LEU A 706 15.43 -39.35 5.48
CA LEU A 706 16.48 -38.37 5.77
C LEU A 706 16.93 -37.53 4.57
N GLY A 707 16.91 -38.07 3.34
CA GLY A 707 17.25 -37.32 2.12
C GLY A 707 16.25 -36.21 1.78
N LYS A 708 14.99 -36.35 2.20
CA LYS A 708 13.91 -35.39 1.90
C LYS A 708 13.94 -34.11 2.75
N LYS A 709 14.65 -34.08 3.88
CA LYS A 709 14.73 -32.91 4.80
C LYS A 709 16.08 -32.17 4.78
N ALA A 710 16.86 -32.33 3.71
CA ALA A 710 18.23 -31.81 3.63
C ALA A 710 18.34 -30.41 2.99
N LEU A 711 17.43 -30.05 2.07
CA LEU A 711 17.34 -28.71 1.48
C LEU A 711 16.63 -27.75 2.45
N GLY A 712 17.01 -26.47 2.42
CA GLY A 712 16.39 -25.45 3.28
C GLY A 712 17.01 -25.27 4.67
N LYS A 713 18.06 -26.03 5.05
CA LYS A 713 18.80 -25.81 6.31
C LYS A 713 19.94 -24.82 6.12
N GLU A 714 20.26 -24.03 7.12
CA GLU A 714 21.35 -23.03 7.08
C GLU A 714 22.74 -23.66 6.80
N THR A 715 22.91 -24.97 7.03
CA THR A 715 24.15 -25.72 6.78
C THR A 715 24.14 -26.50 5.46
N SER A 716 23.28 -26.15 4.49
CA SER A 716 23.06 -27.00 3.30
C SER A 716 24.03 -26.78 2.15
N GLY A 717 25.00 -25.87 2.26
CA GLY A 717 25.85 -25.49 1.12
C GLY A 717 25.17 -24.49 0.18
N ALA A 718 25.75 -24.24 -0.99
CA ALA A 718 25.25 -23.31 -2.02
C ALA A 718 25.55 -23.81 -3.42
N PHE A 719 24.97 -23.17 -4.43
CA PHE A 719 25.53 -23.22 -5.76
C PHE A 719 25.85 -21.83 -6.29
N GLU A 720 26.83 -21.76 -7.18
CA GLU A 720 27.24 -20.53 -7.84
C GLU A 720 27.26 -20.71 -9.35
N ILE A 721 26.67 -19.76 -10.08
CA ILE A 721 26.68 -19.69 -11.54
C ILE A 721 27.40 -18.42 -11.96
N VAL A 722 28.47 -18.54 -12.77
CA VAL A 722 29.25 -17.39 -13.24
C VAL A 722 28.96 -17.11 -14.71
N LEU A 723 28.30 -15.97 -14.96
CA LEU A 723 27.89 -15.48 -16.26
C LEU A 723 28.90 -14.46 -16.80
N THR A 724 29.24 -14.60 -18.09
CA THR A 724 30.05 -13.63 -18.83
C THR A 724 29.22 -13.00 -19.94
N ASN A 725 29.61 -11.81 -20.40
CA ASN A 725 28.88 -11.04 -21.42
C ASN A 725 27.41 -10.75 -21.07
N THR A 726 27.10 -10.63 -19.78
CA THR A 726 25.75 -10.33 -19.29
C THR A 726 25.72 -8.97 -18.60
N SER A 727 24.65 -8.21 -18.81
CA SER A 727 24.40 -6.95 -18.09
C SER A 727 23.58 -7.18 -16.81
N PRO A 728 23.66 -6.27 -15.82
CA PRO A 728 22.80 -6.32 -14.64
C PRO A 728 21.30 -6.35 -14.97
N GLU A 729 20.90 -5.62 -16.02
CA GLU A 729 19.52 -5.58 -16.51
C GLU A 729 19.06 -6.96 -17.01
N GLN A 730 19.89 -7.62 -17.84
CA GLN A 730 19.58 -8.98 -18.30
C GLN A 730 19.48 -9.96 -17.12
N VAL A 731 20.41 -9.87 -16.16
CA VAL A 731 20.38 -10.70 -14.96
C VAL A 731 19.10 -10.49 -14.15
N SER A 732 18.56 -9.27 -14.07
CA SER A 732 17.33 -9.00 -13.32
C SER A 732 16.10 -9.79 -13.83
N SER A 733 16.15 -10.27 -15.08
CA SER A 733 15.11 -11.11 -15.69
C SER A 733 15.39 -12.62 -15.59
N LEU A 734 16.53 -13.02 -15.02
CA LEU A 734 16.89 -14.41 -14.79
C LEU A 734 16.41 -14.91 -13.44
N TYR A 735 15.84 -16.11 -13.44
CA TYR A 735 15.50 -16.88 -12.26
C TYR A 735 16.41 -18.09 -12.19
N VAL A 736 16.96 -18.38 -11.02
CA VAL A 736 17.79 -19.57 -10.81
C VAL A 736 17.15 -20.45 -9.77
N GLY A 737 17.26 -21.75 -9.96
CA GLY A 737 16.54 -22.67 -9.11
C GLY A 737 17.04 -24.08 -9.16
N LEU A 738 16.22 -24.93 -8.57
CA LEU A 738 16.32 -26.36 -8.66
C LEU A 738 15.08 -26.89 -9.37
N ILE A 739 15.25 -27.91 -10.21
CA ILE A 739 14.17 -28.66 -10.84
C ILE A 739 14.39 -30.14 -10.60
N ASP A 740 13.33 -30.88 -10.33
CA ASP A 740 13.40 -32.31 -10.13
C ASP A 740 12.95 -33.11 -11.36
N SER A 741 13.07 -34.43 -11.26
CA SER A 741 12.78 -35.36 -12.37
C SER A 741 11.32 -35.37 -12.85
N GLU A 742 10.38 -34.81 -12.08
CA GLU A 742 8.96 -34.68 -12.44
C GLU A 742 8.61 -33.28 -12.97
N GLY A 743 9.61 -32.39 -13.04
CA GLY A 743 9.45 -31.02 -13.54
C GLY A 743 8.87 -30.06 -12.50
N TYR A 744 8.84 -30.43 -11.22
CA TYR A 744 8.60 -29.44 -10.18
C TYR A 744 9.89 -28.68 -9.92
N LEU A 745 9.77 -27.38 -9.73
CA LEU A 745 10.90 -26.48 -9.56
C LEU A 745 10.71 -25.55 -8.36
N GLN A 746 11.83 -25.12 -7.79
CA GLN A 746 11.90 -23.95 -6.95
C GLN A 746 12.85 -22.97 -7.60
N THR A 747 12.35 -21.81 -7.98
CA THR A 747 13.17 -20.75 -8.56
C THR A 747 13.14 -19.52 -7.69
N LEU A 748 14.25 -18.80 -7.71
CA LEU A 748 14.50 -17.56 -7.00
C LEU A 748 14.94 -16.52 -8.02
N SER A 749 14.53 -15.27 -7.83
CA SER A 749 15.02 -14.17 -8.64
C SER A 749 16.53 -14.06 -8.48
N SER A 750 17.28 -14.11 -9.57
CA SER A 750 18.74 -14.03 -9.48
C SER A 750 19.22 -12.71 -8.89
N SER A 751 18.47 -11.61 -9.10
CA SER A 751 18.80 -10.27 -8.62
C SER A 751 19.05 -10.17 -7.11
N GLY A 752 18.41 -11.03 -6.32
CA GLY A 752 18.59 -11.08 -4.87
C GLY A 752 19.90 -11.75 -4.42
N TYR A 753 20.64 -12.36 -5.35
CA TYR A 753 21.80 -13.24 -5.11
C TYR A 753 22.99 -12.93 -6.02
N THR A 754 22.87 -11.88 -6.84
CA THR A 754 23.90 -11.51 -7.80
C THR A 754 24.96 -10.62 -7.18
N TYR A 755 26.21 -10.88 -7.56
CA TYR A 755 27.32 -9.99 -7.27
C TYR A 755 28.22 -9.87 -8.50
N SER A 756 28.90 -8.73 -8.61
CA SER A 756 29.84 -8.49 -9.72
C SER A 756 31.22 -9.07 -9.38
N GLN A 757 31.85 -9.73 -10.35
CA GLN A 757 33.18 -10.31 -10.26
C GLN A 757 34.02 -9.87 -11.47
N ARG A 758 34.71 -8.72 -11.36
CA ARG A 758 35.45 -8.09 -12.48
C ARG A 758 34.52 -7.81 -13.68
N ASN A 759 34.73 -8.50 -14.81
CA ASN A 759 33.92 -8.37 -16.03
C ASN A 759 32.76 -9.39 -16.09
N ASN A 760 32.55 -10.17 -15.02
CA ASN A 760 31.55 -11.22 -14.94
C ASN A 760 30.49 -10.88 -13.90
N ILE A 761 29.31 -11.50 -14.03
CA ILE A 761 28.27 -11.49 -13.00
C ILE A 761 28.13 -12.90 -12.47
N ALA A 762 28.18 -13.07 -11.15
CA ALA A 762 27.98 -14.36 -10.52
C ALA A 762 26.68 -14.35 -9.71
N ILE A 763 26.00 -15.50 -9.69
CA ILE A 763 24.76 -15.73 -8.94
C ILE A 763 25.07 -16.81 -7.91
N ASN A 764 25.07 -16.47 -6.62
CA ASN A 764 25.38 -17.40 -5.54
C ASN A 764 24.16 -17.60 -4.65
N ILE A 765 23.62 -18.81 -4.67
CA ILE A 765 22.39 -19.15 -3.98
C ILE A 765 22.67 -20.19 -2.89
N PRO A 766 22.50 -19.81 -1.61
CA PRO A 766 22.48 -20.75 -0.51
C PRO A 766 21.38 -21.80 -0.70
N LEU A 767 21.71 -23.08 -0.51
CA LEU A 767 20.74 -24.17 -0.57
C LEU A 767 19.69 -24.09 0.56
N SER A 768 19.94 -23.25 1.57
CA SER A 768 18.97 -22.88 2.61
C SER A 768 17.77 -22.08 2.07
N GLU A 769 17.90 -21.47 0.88
CA GLU A 769 16.83 -20.69 0.26
C GLU A 769 15.78 -21.58 -0.42
N PHE A 770 16.12 -22.83 -0.74
CA PHE A 770 15.19 -23.84 -1.27
C PHE A 770 14.40 -24.53 -0.15
N LYS A 771 13.80 -23.71 0.71
CA LYS A 771 12.99 -24.12 1.88
C LYS A 771 11.48 -24.06 1.63
N TYR A 772 11.06 -23.60 0.46
CA TYR A 772 9.66 -23.39 0.10
C TYR A 772 9.03 -24.65 -0.51
N SER A 773 7.78 -24.59 -0.95
CA SER A 773 7.17 -25.66 -1.74
C SER A 773 7.70 -25.63 -3.18
N TRP A 774 7.85 -26.80 -3.79
CA TRP A 774 8.16 -26.96 -5.20
C TRP A 774 6.90 -26.80 -6.05
N VAL A 775 7.01 -26.14 -7.21
CA VAL A 775 5.87 -25.84 -8.10
C VAL A 775 6.06 -26.47 -9.48
N LYS A 776 4.98 -26.97 -10.05
CA LYS A 776 4.88 -27.33 -11.47
C LYS A 776 3.65 -26.66 -12.05
N TYR A 777 3.75 -26.10 -13.25
CA TYR A 777 2.60 -25.49 -13.92
C TYR A 777 1.98 -26.48 -14.89
N GLU A 778 0.71 -26.84 -14.66
CA GLU A 778 -0.08 -27.68 -15.56
C GLU A 778 -1.28 -26.88 -16.06
N ASN A 779 -1.38 -26.67 -17.37
CA ASN A 779 -2.39 -25.81 -18.01
C ASN A 779 -2.43 -24.38 -17.43
N GLY A 780 -1.28 -23.83 -17.05
CA GLY A 780 -1.15 -22.49 -16.46
C GLY A 780 -1.48 -22.41 -14.96
N LEU A 781 -1.91 -23.51 -14.34
CA LEU A 781 -2.21 -23.57 -12.91
C LEU A 781 -1.02 -24.14 -12.12
N PRO A 782 -0.63 -23.52 -11.00
CA PRO A 782 0.44 -24.05 -10.17
C PRO A 782 -0.02 -25.26 -9.35
N ILE A 783 0.74 -26.34 -9.41
CA ILE A 783 0.63 -27.53 -8.56
C ILE A 783 1.82 -27.53 -7.60
N TRP A 784 1.53 -27.48 -6.30
CA TRP A 784 2.54 -27.39 -5.25
C TRP A 784 2.82 -28.74 -4.59
N ARG A 785 4.05 -28.94 -4.16
CA ARG A 785 4.44 -30.04 -3.27
C ARG A 785 5.54 -29.64 -2.31
N GLU A 786 5.55 -30.26 -1.13
CA GLU A 786 6.54 -29.92 -0.10
C GLU A 786 7.95 -30.44 -0.42
N ASN A 787 8.07 -31.57 -1.13
CA ASN A 787 9.35 -32.26 -1.29
C ASN A 787 9.62 -32.60 -2.77
N PRO A 788 10.90 -32.54 -3.22
CA PRO A 788 11.28 -32.98 -4.57
C PRO A 788 11.28 -34.51 -4.68
N THR A 789 11.29 -35.02 -5.92
CA THR A 789 11.39 -36.46 -6.22
C THR A 789 12.44 -36.76 -7.29
N GLY A 790 13.20 -37.84 -7.07
CA GLY A 790 14.25 -38.27 -7.98
C GLY A 790 15.45 -37.31 -8.03
N THR A 791 16.06 -37.19 -9.21
CA THR A 791 17.24 -36.35 -9.42
C THR A 791 16.90 -34.87 -9.38
N ILE A 792 17.78 -34.07 -8.77
CA ILE A 792 17.67 -32.62 -8.74
C ILE A 792 18.73 -32.02 -9.68
N SER A 793 18.30 -31.03 -10.45
CA SER A 793 19.16 -30.28 -11.35
C SER A 793 19.04 -28.79 -11.09
N ILE A 794 20.11 -28.04 -11.40
CA ILE A 794 20.09 -26.58 -11.34
C ILE A 794 19.41 -26.07 -12.61
N VAL A 795 18.46 -25.15 -12.48
CA VAL A 795 17.76 -24.52 -13.60
C VAL A 795 18.03 -23.03 -13.63
N LEU A 796 18.26 -22.48 -14.83
CA LEU A 796 18.26 -21.05 -15.10
C LEU A 796 17.12 -20.77 -16.08
N GLN A 797 16.25 -19.85 -15.71
CA GLN A 797 15.04 -19.49 -16.45
C GLN A 797 15.11 -18.02 -16.84
N ASN A 798 14.79 -17.72 -18.10
CA ASN A 798 14.63 -16.37 -18.61
C ASN A 798 13.14 -15.98 -18.56
N SER A 799 12.82 -14.88 -17.88
CA SER A 799 11.47 -14.32 -17.82
C SER A 799 11.24 -13.16 -18.81
N ALA A 800 12.30 -12.67 -19.46
CA ALA A 800 12.20 -11.62 -20.48
C ALA A 800 11.51 -12.12 -21.75
N GLN A 801 10.90 -11.18 -22.50
CA GLN A 801 10.30 -11.49 -23.80
C GLN A 801 11.35 -11.78 -24.88
N THR A 802 12.57 -11.30 -24.68
CA THR A 802 13.68 -11.45 -25.61
C THR A 802 14.70 -12.47 -25.09
N PRO A 803 15.27 -13.33 -25.95
CA PRO A 803 16.36 -14.21 -25.57
C PRO A 803 17.57 -13.43 -25.04
N ILE A 804 18.27 -14.00 -24.06
CA ILE A 804 19.48 -13.41 -23.47
C ILE A 804 20.68 -14.26 -23.89
N ASN A 805 21.71 -13.60 -24.43
CA ASN A 805 22.95 -14.25 -24.82
C ASN A 805 23.99 -14.05 -23.72
N PHE A 806 24.58 -15.14 -23.24
CA PHE A 806 25.65 -15.12 -22.25
C PHE A 806 26.43 -16.42 -22.29
N GLU A 807 27.58 -16.46 -21.61
CA GLU A 807 28.34 -17.69 -21.44
C GLU A 807 28.39 -18.06 -19.95
N VAL A 808 27.98 -19.30 -19.65
CA VAL A 808 28.10 -19.89 -18.31
C VAL A 808 29.48 -20.50 -18.20
N SER A 809 30.38 -19.79 -17.53
CA SER A 809 31.75 -20.25 -17.35
C SER A 809 31.83 -21.39 -16.32
N LYS A 810 31.06 -21.32 -15.23
CA LYS A 810 31.13 -22.28 -14.11
C LYS A 810 29.79 -22.49 -13.40
N VAL A 811 29.58 -23.71 -12.88
CA VAL A 811 28.53 -24.06 -11.92
C VAL A 811 29.16 -24.82 -10.76
N HIS A 812 29.04 -24.30 -9.54
CA HIS A 812 29.64 -24.88 -8.33
C HIS A 812 28.57 -25.48 -7.41
N THR A 813 28.88 -26.54 -6.68
CA THR A 813 28.17 -26.92 -5.44
C THR A 813 29.13 -26.76 -4.28
N LEU A 814 28.88 -25.75 -3.45
CA LEU A 814 29.68 -25.40 -2.29
C LEU A 814 29.20 -26.24 -1.12
N LEU A 815 30.07 -27.09 -0.60
CA LEU A 815 29.79 -27.94 0.55
C LEU A 815 30.29 -27.27 1.84
N PRO A 816 29.57 -27.39 2.98
CA PRO A 816 29.89 -26.69 4.22
C PRO A 816 31.17 -27.19 4.91
#